data_AF-A0A517MVB7-F1
#
_entry.id   AF-A0A517MVB7-F1
#
_cell.length_a   1.000
_cell.length_b   1.000
_cell.length_c   1.000
_cell.angle_alpha   90.00
_cell.angle_beta   90.00
_cell.angle_gamma   90.00
#
_symmetry.space_group_name_H-M   'P 1'
#
loop_
_entity.id
_entity.type
_entity.pdbx_description
1 polymer ?
#
loop_
_entity_poly.entity_id
_entity_poly.type
_entity_poly.pdbx_seq_one_letter_code
_entity_poly.pdbx_strand_id
1 'polypeptide(L)'
;MTFSRYYLMAPVAIALLATTAPRSAVAELKAHFDPNVLATQFSDGDYDGGTVPVTGIGDTARFVSDVRDPNPGAAGYGAGFIDLQNNNGPPIIAHPTQGSVWEFSGGNAYLSPRGSRDNTDGFEDNFDSNTLSAIVVGRFDASGSGTQYLFDLRDDSPIGGGSNTPDGFALRYDYNSGMLEGVAKQSVNAAVPLAVDSWFVATYAWDGANSTATLSVDSFYGSNSSSSAAETAALNPDAWRIGVNGSNTGATRLHGNMGDALFYNDVADHSAVANQLATDYQAKVPFELNVDQVSGMVTLKNSASAGYDIDAYRITSSGGSLNSSGWNTLDAQGFDGNAWSQLDADSSIISEGSFGTDSTVTGGGQLQLGAAFDTSVGVEDLVLEVHLAGDDATKFVLGNVNYVTGTASDADFNTDGNVDGLDFLTWQRGFGNFAGTAGQSDGDADGDGFVNGSDLTAWNSQYGSSPSQSAAASAVPEPTTALMALLAAVGLVSVVRPRRLASRNTTLACCLTLTLFVGLTSEVNATVFVDRDYTFGDEAGEGGATGNVLGSGNGFDSTWDSAGSPGAGDYQDLFVVNNPTYIAVGVGALNARPGAASGSLGVSFDGVDDYVSSPINLARPSEVWNNTLYYPSEDFPHNYDGIKLQGMQLWVKPNGATQAVRQDIIKNSGEHGISITENNTWGLVTDSPDPRDTGAAVAYDQWTHVEQVSGVPFITKGSSQYGGVLFVNGVAVGAHTAATEFYVNQPLTIGAMQLEGNLDGATASAPENYYHGLADDASVFLWGRSTGGDNYGTFNAGTDNEWIAMQLSGFDAADINLDGSVSGDGTGSSSSDDVSALIENWLTVRTVDDVQIGDWVSRQAGDLNFDGAVDLNDAFLLRDGLAASGLGALNFGLLQAVPEPAAATLAAIAMLLGLSVRRKQQ
;
A
#
# COMPACT_ATOMS: atom_id res chain seq x y z
N MET A 1 48.59 -15.49 -54.80
CA MET A 1 48.55 -16.57 -53.80
C MET A 1 47.33 -16.28 -52.93
N THR A 2 46.18 -16.96 -53.08
CA THR A 2 45.85 -18.27 -52.46
C THR A 2 46.27 -18.32 -50.98
N PHE A 3 45.39 -18.48 -49.99
CA PHE A 3 44.25 -19.42 -49.92
C PHE A 3 42.96 -18.88 -49.26
N SER A 4 41.86 -19.61 -49.45
CA SER A 4 40.53 -19.41 -48.84
C SER A 4 40.36 -20.19 -47.52
N ARG A 5 39.45 -19.74 -46.65
CA ARG A 5 38.69 -20.57 -45.70
C ARG A 5 37.20 -20.21 -45.74
N TYR A 6 36.36 -21.16 -45.34
CA TYR A 6 34.91 -21.24 -45.49
C TYR A 6 34.33 -22.02 -44.27
N TYR A 7 33.01 -21.95 -44.03
CA TYR A 7 32.21 -22.68 -43.00
C TYR A 7 32.40 -22.25 -41.52
N LEU A 8 31.38 -22.22 -40.62
CA LEU A 8 29.90 -22.18 -40.74
C LEU A 8 29.26 -21.91 -39.34
N MET A 9 28.05 -21.33 -39.32
CA MET A 9 27.02 -21.39 -38.24
C MET A 9 27.22 -20.66 -36.88
N ALA A 10 26.07 -20.38 -36.25
CA ALA A 10 25.79 -19.49 -35.10
C ALA A 10 25.78 -20.29 -33.75
N PRO A 11 25.43 -19.75 -32.54
CA PRO A 11 24.56 -18.57 -32.27
C PRO A 11 24.84 -17.71 -30.99
N VAL A 12 23.93 -16.75 -30.73
CA VAL A 12 23.60 -15.98 -29.49
C VAL A 12 24.68 -15.19 -28.72
N ALA A 13 24.45 -13.87 -28.60
CA ALA A 13 24.66 -12.97 -27.44
C ALA A 13 24.34 -11.53 -27.92
N ILE A 14 23.19 -10.92 -27.59
CA ILE A 14 22.87 -10.22 -26.33
C ILE A 14 24.00 -9.27 -25.87
N ALA A 15 23.75 -7.97 -26.06
CA ALA A 15 24.41 -6.88 -25.35
C ALA A 15 23.47 -5.66 -25.39
N LEU A 16 22.60 -5.56 -24.39
CA LEU A 16 21.71 -4.41 -24.20
C LEU A 16 22.50 -3.25 -23.57
N LEU A 17 22.26 -2.02 -24.01
CA LEU A 17 22.89 -0.82 -23.46
C LEU A 17 21.77 0.11 -22.96
N ALA A 18 21.77 0.35 -21.64
CA ALA A 18 21.12 1.41 -20.87
C ALA A 18 19.89 2.16 -21.46
N THR A 19 18.77 2.20 -20.71
CA THR A 19 18.28 3.42 -20.01
C THR A 19 17.00 3.17 -19.18
N THR A 20 16.93 3.80 -18.00
CA THR A 20 15.73 4.34 -17.30
C THR A 20 14.49 3.46 -17.07
N ALA A 21 14.21 3.16 -15.79
CA ALA A 21 12.91 2.66 -15.29
C ALA A 21 12.16 3.76 -14.50
N PRO A 22 10.80 3.77 -14.49
CA PRO A 22 10.00 4.70 -13.73
C PRO A 22 9.95 4.32 -12.24
N ARG A 23 9.87 5.32 -11.35
CA ARG A 23 9.82 5.12 -9.90
C ARG A 23 8.39 4.91 -9.41
N SER A 24 8.20 3.93 -8.53
CA SER A 24 7.02 3.87 -7.67
C SER A 24 6.99 5.11 -6.78
N ALA A 25 5.81 5.69 -6.73
CA ALA A 25 5.35 6.74 -5.85
C ALA A 25 5.72 6.52 -4.37
N VAL A 26 6.39 7.48 -3.72
CA VAL A 26 6.63 7.39 -2.27
C VAL A 26 6.90 8.73 -1.61
N ALA A 27 6.14 8.99 -0.55
CA ALA A 27 6.21 10.17 0.28
C ALA A 27 6.85 9.83 1.66
N GLU A 28 7.55 10.79 2.24
CA GLU A 28 8.23 10.72 3.53
C GLU A 28 7.97 12.00 4.35
N LEU A 29 7.58 11.88 5.63
CA LEU A 29 7.55 13.02 6.56
C LEU A 29 8.98 13.54 6.83
N LYS A 30 9.47 14.38 5.91
CA LYS A 30 10.81 15.00 5.91
C LYS A 30 10.70 16.51 6.15
N ALA A 31 10.97 16.91 7.40
CA ALA A 31 11.32 18.30 7.71
C ALA A 31 12.74 18.61 7.18
N HIS A 32 12.86 18.90 5.89
CA HIS A 32 14.13 19.16 5.20
C HIS A 32 14.41 20.67 5.10
N PHE A 33 15.54 21.14 5.64
CA PHE A 33 16.01 22.52 5.48
C PHE A 33 17.19 22.61 4.50
N ASP A 34 17.34 23.79 3.88
CA ASP A 34 18.07 24.04 2.61
C ASP A 34 19.47 23.40 2.48
N PRO A 35 19.74 22.58 1.43
CA PRO A 35 21.05 21.98 1.17
C PRO A 35 22.14 22.96 0.68
N ASN A 36 21.84 24.26 0.48
CA ASN A 36 22.85 25.26 0.07
C ASN A 36 23.70 25.81 1.24
N VAL A 37 23.48 25.36 2.49
CA VAL A 37 24.27 25.78 3.67
C VAL A 37 25.62 25.04 3.73
N LEU A 38 26.70 25.73 3.37
CA LEU A 38 28.02 25.13 3.08
C LEU A 38 28.94 24.83 4.28
N ALA A 39 28.45 24.81 5.53
CA ALA A 39 29.25 24.39 6.69
C ALA A 39 28.43 23.92 7.90
N THR A 40 28.74 22.74 8.44
CA THR A 40 28.18 22.20 9.69
C THR A 40 29.23 21.37 10.43
N GLN A 41 29.22 21.40 11.77
CA GLN A 41 29.97 20.47 12.63
C GLN A 41 29.03 19.92 13.71
N PHE A 42 29.16 18.63 14.02
CA PHE A 42 28.42 17.97 15.09
C PHE A 42 29.17 18.06 16.42
N SER A 43 28.43 18.19 17.52
CA SER A 43 28.90 17.89 18.87
C SER A 43 27.78 17.15 19.62
N ASP A 44 28.12 16.05 20.25
CA ASP A 44 27.22 15.18 21.01
C ASP A 44 27.04 15.68 22.44
N GLY A 45 25.78 15.94 22.80
CA GLY A 45 25.39 16.56 24.06
C GLY A 45 25.18 15.60 25.23
N ASP A 46 26.01 14.55 25.41
CA ASP A 46 26.34 14.09 26.77
C ASP A 46 27.63 13.21 26.85
N TYR A 47 28.65 13.80 27.48
CA TYR A 47 29.91 13.27 28.02
C TYR A 47 30.81 12.22 27.34
N ASP A 48 30.39 11.29 26.48
CA ASP A 48 31.31 10.27 25.89
C ASP A 48 30.94 9.81 24.45
N GLY A 49 31.19 10.68 23.47
CA GLY A 49 31.83 10.39 22.17
C GLY A 49 31.22 9.36 21.21
N GLY A 50 30.41 9.83 20.25
CA GLY A 50 30.03 9.11 19.02
C GLY A 50 30.07 9.98 17.76
N THR A 51 30.82 9.56 16.73
CA THR A 51 30.90 10.28 15.43
C THR A 51 29.83 9.79 14.44
N VAL A 52 29.04 10.69 13.86
CA VAL A 52 28.10 10.36 12.76
C VAL A 52 28.79 10.56 11.40
N PRO A 53 28.91 9.53 10.53
CA PRO A 53 29.42 9.70 9.18
C PRO A 53 28.29 10.17 8.24
N VAL A 54 28.53 11.27 7.53
CA VAL A 54 27.67 11.71 6.40
C VAL A 54 28.46 11.52 5.12
N THR A 55 27.94 10.74 4.17
CA THR A 55 28.70 10.34 2.96
C THR A 55 27.95 10.52 1.64
N GLY A 56 26.68 10.91 1.63
CA GLY A 56 25.91 11.11 0.40
C GLY A 56 25.00 12.35 0.38
N ILE A 57 24.69 12.84 -0.83
CA ILE A 57 23.56 13.77 -1.05
C ILE A 57 22.29 12.92 -1.07
N GLY A 58 21.53 12.94 0.02
CA GLY A 58 20.31 12.14 0.20
C GLY A 58 20.04 11.71 1.66
N ASP A 59 21.05 11.77 2.53
CA ASP A 59 20.93 11.38 3.94
C ASP A 59 20.03 12.35 4.74
N THR A 60 19.24 11.80 5.67
CA THR A 60 18.28 12.57 6.49
C THR A 60 18.92 13.02 7.80
N ALA A 61 19.14 14.32 7.98
CA ALA A 61 19.53 14.89 9.26
C ALA A 61 18.34 14.95 10.24
N ARG A 62 18.54 14.58 11.50
CA ARG A 62 17.56 14.79 12.57
C ARG A 62 17.70 16.22 13.11
N PHE A 63 16.68 17.06 12.90
CA PHE A 63 16.44 18.39 13.49
C PHE A 63 17.66 19.35 13.57
N VAL A 64 17.67 20.41 12.74
CA VAL A 64 18.76 21.41 12.68
C VAL A 64 18.33 22.77 13.25
N SER A 65 19.23 23.43 14.00
CA SER A 65 19.17 24.86 14.37
C SER A 65 20.61 25.45 14.52
N ASP A 66 20.81 26.71 14.12
CA ASP A 66 22.09 27.45 13.90
C ASP A 66 23.21 27.39 14.98
N VAL A 67 24.43 27.75 14.57
CA VAL A 67 25.63 27.97 15.42
C VAL A 67 26.35 29.27 15.05
N ARG A 68 26.33 30.29 15.94
CA ARG A 68 27.11 31.54 15.79
C ARG A 68 27.69 32.15 17.09
N ASP A 69 28.73 31.53 17.69
CA ASP A 69 29.91 32.28 18.23
C ASP A 69 31.09 31.31 18.58
N PRO A 70 32.38 31.58 18.23
CA PRO A 70 33.49 30.65 18.49
C PRO A 70 34.07 30.69 19.92
N ASN A 71 33.36 31.19 20.92
CA ASN A 71 33.93 31.58 22.20
C ASN A 71 33.27 30.84 23.40
N PRO A 72 33.88 29.76 23.93
CA PRO A 72 33.26 28.94 24.98
C PRO A 72 33.27 29.64 26.34
N GLY A 73 32.12 30.17 26.79
CA GLY A 73 32.08 30.87 28.07
C GLY A 73 30.78 31.54 28.52
N ALA A 74 29.66 30.83 28.56
CA ALA A 74 28.50 31.23 29.37
C ALA A 74 27.92 30.01 30.13
N ALA A 75 27.96 30.06 31.47
CA ALA A 75 27.40 29.01 32.30
C ALA A 75 25.96 29.38 32.71
N GLY A 76 24.97 28.70 32.16
CA GLY A 76 23.57 28.84 32.56
C GLY A 76 22.59 28.11 31.64
N TYR A 77 21.99 27.05 32.16
CA TYR A 77 20.72 26.39 31.73
C TYR A 77 20.38 26.29 30.24
N GLY A 78 20.37 25.05 29.73
CA GLY A 78 19.34 24.61 28.77
C GLY A 78 19.55 24.98 27.31
N ALA A 79 20.57 24.42 26.66
CA ALA A 79 20.62 24.28 25.21
C ALA A 79 20.63 22.77 24.88
N GLY A 80 19.52 22.25 24.37
CA GLY A 80 19.34 20.84 24.09
C GLY A 80 18.39 20.63 22.90
N PHE A 81 18.55 19.49 22.21
CA PHE A 81 17.72 19.11 21.08
C PHE A 81 16.22 19.04 21.45
N ILE A 82 15.37 19.25 20.45
CA ILE A 82 13.91 19.17 20.59
C ILE A 82 13.49 17.72 20.93
N ASP A 83 13.18 17.47 22.21
CA ASP A 83 12.53 16.24 22.70
C ASP A 83 11.02 16.32 22.38
N LEU A 84 10.53 15.43 21.51
CA LEU A 84 9.13 15.33 21.12
C LEU A 84 8.36 14.45 22.10
N GLN A 85 7.36 15.00 22.79
CA GLN A 85 6.53 14.20 23.71
C GLN A 85 5.03 14.36 23.52
N ASN A 86 4.37 13.22 23.29
CA ASN A 86 2.95 13.05 23.59
C ASN A 86 2.77 13.15 25.11
N ASN A 87 2.10 14.22 25.55
CA ASN A 87 2.16 14.73 26.92
C ASN A 87 1.34 13.92 27.96
N ASN A 88 1.12 12.62 27.72
CA ASN A 88 0.57 11.64 28.67
C ASN A 88 1.25 10.25 28.64
N GLY A 89 2.17 9.98 27.69
CA GLY A 89 3.21 8.93 27.70
C GLY A 89 2.81 7.43 27.68
N PRO A 90 3.71 6.56 27.19
CA PRO A 90 4.58 6.66 26.01
C PRO A 90 3.94 5.89 24.82
N PRO A 91 4.36 6.10 23.55
CA PRO A 91 5.71 5.77 23.11
C PRO A 91 6.60 6.99 22.84
N ILE A 92 7.91 6.78 22.90
CA ILE A 92 8.84 7.47 22.01
C ILE A 92 8.46 7.00 20.61
N ILE A 93 8.10 7.93 19.71
CA ILE A 93 7.64 7.55 18.37
C ILE A 93 8.85 7.01 17.60
N ALA A 94 8.90 5.69 17.42
CA ALA A 94 9.82 5.03 16.51
C ALA A 94 9.64 5.63 15.10
N HIS A 95 10.73 5.67 14.31
CA HIS A 95 10.73 6.28 12.98
C HIS A 95 9.50 5.84 12.18
N PRO A 96 8.58 6.77 11.81
CA PRO A 96 7.48 6.43 10.93
C PRO A 96 8.06 5.89 9.62
N THR A 97 7.74 4.64 9.27
CA THR A 97 8.13 4.04 8.00
C THR A 97 7.59 4.88 6.84
N GLN A 98 8.31 4.91 5.73
CA GLN A 98 7.90 5.64 4.52
C GLN A 98 6.50 5.18 4.05
N GLY A 99 5.53 6.10 4.07
CA GLY A 99 4.10 5.83 3.89
C GLY A 99 3.27 5.79 5.19
N SER A 100 3.87 6.04 6.36
CA SER A 100 3.17 6.09 7.64
C SER A 100 2.19 7.25 7.71
N VAL A 101 0.93 6.90 7.93
CA VAL A 101 -0.15 7.83 8.17
C VAL A 101 -0.29 8.07 9.68
N TRP A 102 -0.22 9.34 10.10
CA TRP A 102 -0.48 9.76 11.47
C TRP A 102 -1.97 10.00 11.64
N GLU A 103 -2.66 9.15 12.41
CA GLU A 103 -4.06 9.38 12.81
C GLU A 103 -4.13 10.31 14.03
N PHE A 104 -4.89 11.38 13.90
CA PHE A 104 -5.23 12.29 14.98
C PHE A 104 -6.71 12.12 15.31
N SER A 105 -7.04 11.42 16.40
CA SER A 105 -8.41 11.14 16.83
C SER A 105 -9.02 12.26 17.70
N GLY A 106 -8.57 13.51 17.54
CA GLY A 106 -9.02 14.65 18.36
C GLY A 106 -8.59 14.66 19.83
N GLY A 107 -8.00 13.55 20.32
CA GLY A 107 -7.50 13.40 21.69
C GLY A 107 -6.15 14.09 21.92
N ASN A 108 -5.44 13.69 22.99
CA ASN A 108 -4.16 14.30 23.38
C ASN A 108 -2.97 14.02 22.42
N ALA A 109 -3.20 13.52 21.21
CA ALA A 109 -2.19 13.36 20.16
C ALA A 109 -1.86 14.72 19.50
N TYR A 110 -0.60 15.13 19.59
CA TYR A 110 -0.01 16.29 18.90
C TYR A 110 1.52 16.22 19.02
N LEU A 111 2.24 16.93 18.15
CA LEU A 111 3.70 17.13 18.29
C LEU A 111 4.01 18.55 18.77
N SER A 112 4.91 18.63 19.76
CA SER A 112 5.41 19.86 20.37
C SER A 112 6.69 19.54 21.15
N PRO A 113 7.61 20.51 21.36
CA PRO A 113 8.77 20.34 22.22
C PRO A 113 8.39 20.09 23.69
N ARG A 114 9.18 19.29 24.40
CA ARG A 114 9.00 19.03 25.84
C ARG A 114 9.67 20.09 26.70
N GLY A 115 8.87 20.88 27.41
CA GLY A 115 9.36 21.83 28.41
C GLY A 115 8.42 23.00 28.58
N SER A 116 8.50 23.71 29.71
CA SER A 116 7.59 24.83 29.96
C SER A 116 8.08 26.11 29.29
N ARG A 117 7.26 26.61 28.35
CA ARG A 117 7.23 27.98 27.82
C ARG A 117 8.36 28.37 26.86
N ASP A 118 7.95 28.58 25.61
CA ASP A 118 8.20 29.84 24.90
C ASP A 118 9.67 30.26 24.77
N ASN A 119 10.59 29.32 24.54
CA ASN A 119 11.97 29.62 24.15
C ASN A 119 12.55 28.61 23.14
N THR A 120 12.04 28.64 21.92
CA THR A 120 12.76 28.18 20.72
C THR A 120 13.84 29.21 20.31
N ASP A 121 14.63 29.70 21.27
CA ASP A 121 15.52 30.86 21.13
C ASP A 121 16.75 30.62 20.20
N GLY A 122 16.91 29.40 19.69
CA GLY A 122 17.83 29.05 18.60
C GLY A 122 17.17 28.79 17.25
N PHE A 123 15.84 28.79 17.12
CA PHE A 123 15.12 28.51 15.86
C PHE A 123 14.93 29.79 15.03
N GLU A 124 14.59 30.90 15.68
CA GLU A 124 14.27 32.21 15.09
C GLU A 124 15.40 32.80 14.24
N ASP A 125 16.66 32.56 14.61
CA ASP A 125 17.84 33.09 13.90
C ASP A 125 18.14 32.37 12.55
N ASN A 126 17.40 31.31 12.19
CA ASN A 126 17.62 30.49 10.97
C ASN A 126 16.73 30.83 9.78
N PHE A 127 15.58 31.46 10.00
CA PHE A 127 14.62 31.76 8.94
C PHE A 127 14.87 33.15 8.39
N ASP A 128 14.97 33.30 7.07
CA ASP A 128 14.83 34.63 6.48
C ASP A 128 13.35 35.02 6.51
N SER A 129 13.12 36.16 7.15
CA SER A 129 11.93 36.99 7.08
C SER A 129 11.22 37.15 5.72
N ASN A 130 11.82 36.78 4.58
CA ASN A 130 11.34 37.12 3.24
C ASN A 130 10.45 36.06 2.58
N THR A 131 10.68 34.76 2.73
CA THR A 131 9.88 33.71 2.07
C THR A 131 9.86 32.40 2.85
N LEU A 132 8.67 31.89 3.14
CA LEU A 132 8.43 30.65 3.87
C LEU A 132 7.34 29.85 3.16
N SER A 133 7.58 28.57 2.91
CA SER A 133 6.58 27.67 2.32
C SER A 133 6.55 26.29 2.96
N ALA A 134 5.46 25.57 2.74
CA ALA A 134 5.29 24.19 3.19
C ALA A 134 4.49 23.37 2.17
N ILE A 135 4.79 22.08 2.09
CA ILE A 135 3.97 21.06 1.39
C ILE A 135 3.48 20.08 2.45
N VAL A 136 2.19 19.78 2.47
CA VAL A 136 1.57 18.87 3.45
C VAL A 136 0.63 17.90 2.77
N VAL A 137 0.79 16.61 3.04
CA VAL A 137 -0.15 15.56 2.68
C VAL A 137 -1.08 15.31 3.86
N GLY A 138 -2.40 15.33 3.66
CA GLY A 138 -3.35 15.15 4.75
C GLY A 138 -4.74 14.72 4.31
N ARG A 139 -5.60 14.52 5.31
CA ARG A 139 -7.03 14.20 5.22
C ARG A 139 -7.70 14.71 6.50
N PHE A 140 -8.86 15.36 6.41
CA PHE A 140 -9.64 15.79 7.57
C PHE A 140 -10.86 14.90 7.70
N ASP A 141 -11.17 14.37 8.88
CA ASP A 141 -12.33 13.49 9.05
C ASP A 141 -13.63 14.28 9.16
N ALA A 142 -14.74 13.80 8.57
CA ALA A 142 -16.05 14.43 8.73
C ALA A 142 -16.56 14.51 10.19
N SER A 143 -15.95 13.76 11.11
CA SER A 143 -16.23 13.81 12.55
C SER A 143 -15.67 15.06 13.25
N GLY A 144 -14.80 15.82 12.59
CA GLY A 144 -14.18 17.02 13.13
C GLY A 144 -15.13 18.22 13.28
N SER A 145 -14.64 19.27 13.93
CA SER A 145 -15.41 20.50 14.16
C SER A 145 -14.52 21.70 14.50
N GLY A 146 -15.06 22.91 14.33
CA GLY A 146 -14.36 24.16 14.59
C GLY A 146 -13.27 24.43 13.55
N THR A 147 -12.11 24.91 13.99
CA THR A 147 -10.95 25.15 13.12
C THR A 147 -9.77 24.31 13.60
N GLN A 148 -9.26 23.42 12.76
CA GLN A 148 -8.22 22.44 13.13
C GLN A 148 -6.95 22.65 12.31
N TYR A 149 -5.78 22.38 12.88
CA TYR A 149 -4.48 22.78 12.31
C TYR A 149 -3.68 21.54 11.92
N LEU A 150 -3.12 21.55 10.70
CA LEU A 150 -2.10 20.59 10.29
C LEU A 150 -0.78 20.96 10.96
N PHE A 151 -0.37 22.22 10.83
CA PHE A 151 0.75 22.79 11.57
C PHE A 151 0.45 24.22 12.02
N ASP A 152 1.14 24.64 13.08
CA ASP A 152 1.03 25.97 13.65
C ASP A 152 2.39 26.48 14.15
N LEU A 153 2.97 27.44 13.42
CA LEU A 153 4.23 28.10 13.74
C LEU A 153 4.01 29.55 14.17
N ARG A 154 2.93 29.83 14.93
CA ARG A 154 2.58 31.16 15.46
C ARG A 154 2.77 31.25 16.96
N ASP A 155 3.15 32.43 17.45
CA ASP A 155 3.07 32.77 18.88
C ASP A 155 1.60 32.72 19.37
N ASP A 156 1.38 32.10 20.53
CA ASP A 156 0.06 31.92 21.16
C ASP A 156 -0.14 32.64 22.50
N SER A 157 0.75 33.55 22.91
CA SER A 157 0.71 34.14 24.25
C SER A 157 0.33 35.63 24.33
N PRO A 158 -0.96 35.94 24.63
CA PRO A 158 -1.34 37.23 25.23
C PRO A 158 -0.73 37.49 26.63
N ILE A 159 0.06 36.56 27.18
CA ILE A 159 0.51 36.55 28.58
C ILE A 159 2.03 36.26 28.70
N GLY A 160 2.82 36.89 27.83
CA GLY A 160 4.03 37.60 28.23
C GLY A 160 5.39 36.94 27.94
N GLY A 161 6.14 37.57 27.04
CA GLY A 161 7.58 37.36 26.85
C GLY A 161 8.14 38.22 25.73
N GLY A 162 7.77 37.86 24.49
CA GLY A 162 8.13 38.55 23.25
C GLY A 162 7.30 39.81 22.96
N SER A 163 7.58 40.47 21.83
CA SER A 163 6.80 41.61 21.36
C SER A 163 5.43 41.19 20.85
N ASN A 164 4.35 41.88 21.28
CA ASN A 164 2.96 41.57 20.91
C ASN A 164 2.61 41.91 19.43
N THR A 165 3.38 41.43 18.46
CA THR A 165 3.04 41.42 17.03
C THR A 165 2.44 40.06 16.69
N PRO A 166 1.27 39.99 16.04
CA PRO A 166 0.79 38.74 15.47
C PRO A 166 1.73 38.30 14.34
N ASP A 167 2.58 37.31 14.58
CA ASP A 167 3.52 36.74 13.61
C ASP A 167 3.45 35.20 13.57
N GLY A 168 4.19 34.63 12.62
CA GLY A 168 4.20 33.18 12.34
C GLY A 168 3.31 32.73 11.18
N PHE A 169 3.31 31.41 10.95
CA PHE A 169 2.87 30.73 9.73
C PHE A 169 2.11 29.44 10.05
N ALA A 170 0.94 29.21 9.46
CA ALA A 170 0.10 28.06 9.78
C ALA A 170 -0.77 27.61 8.60
N LEU A 171 -1.16 26.34 8.59
CA LEU A 171 -2.13 25.76 7.66
C LEU A 171 -3.21 25.02 8.45
N ARG A 172 -4.46 25.41 8.23
CA ARG A 172 -5.62 24.95 9.03
C ARG A 172 -6.86 24.74 8.17
N TYR A 173 -7.82 23.99 8.66
CA TYR A 173 -9.12 23.78 8.03
C TYR A 173 -10.24 24.27 8.95
N ASP A 174 -11.19 25.04 8.41
CA ASP A 174 -12.38 25.52 9.13
C ASP A 174 -13.63 24.76 8.69
N TYR A 175 -14.13 23.89 9.56
CA TYR A 175 -15.32 23.07 9.34
C TYR A 175 -16.62 23.90 9.21
N ASN A 176 -16.60 25.18 9.59
CA ASN A 176 -17.77 26.06 9.42
C ASN A 176 -17.89 26.62 7.99
N SER A 177 -16.76 26.74 7.28
CA SER A 177 -16.69 27.29 5.92
C SER A 177 -16.31 26.28 4.85
N GLY A 178 -15.77 25.11 5.24
CA GLY A 178 -15.30 24.08 4.31
C GLY A 178 -13.98 24.42 3.63
N MET A 179 -13.20 25.33 4.22
CA MET A 179 -12.00 25.91 3.61
C MET A 179 -10.72 25.43 4.30
N LEU A 180 -9.75 25.00 3.50
CA LEU A 180 -8.34 24.96 3.90
C LEU A 180 -7.78 26.39 3.80
N GLU A 181 -7.22 26.89 4.88
CA GLU A 181 -6.78 28.27 5.06
C GLU A 181 -5.27 28.33 5.33
N GLY A 182 -4.57 29.02 4.44
CA GLY A 182 -3.21 29.50 4.66
C GLY A 182 -3.24 30.76 5.52
N VAL A 183 -2.56 30.71 6.66
CA VAL A 183 -2.54 31.78 7.66
C VAL A 183 -1.11 32.26 7.86
N ALA A 184 -0.91 33.57 7.79
CA ALA A 184 0.30 34.21 8.30
C ALA A 184 -0.11 35.42 9.12
N LYS A 185 0.64 35.73 10.20
CA LYS A 185 0.32 36.86 11.10
C LYS A 185 -1.11 36.84 11.64
N GLN A 186 -1.57 35.63 11.99
CA GLN A 186 -2.95 35.33 12.44
C GLN A 186 -4.07 35.73 11.46
N SER A 187 -3.75 36.13 10.22
CA SER A 187 -4.70 36.49 9.17
C SER A 187 -4.75 35.42 8.09
N VAL A 188 -5.95 35.01 7.68
CA VAL A 188 -6.16 34.16 6.51
C VAL A 188 -5.80 34.97 5.27
N ASN A 189 -4.81 34.51 4.51
CA ASN A 189 -4.30 35.21 3.32
C ASN A 189 -4.34 34.32 2.06
N ALA A 190 -4.66 33.04 2.19
CA ALA A 190 -5.00 32.15 1.11
C ALA A 190 -6.06 31.16 1.63
N ALA A 191 -7.05 30.81 0.81
CA ALA A 191 -8.12 29.91 1.22
C ALA A 191 -8.65 29.13 0.01
N VAL A 192 -8.74 27.82 0.15
CA VAL A 192 -9.16 26.87 -0.90
C VAL A 192 -10.25 25.95 -0.35
N PRO A 193 -11.38 25.73 -1.06
CA PRO A 193 -12.37 24.73 -0.65
C PRO A 193 -11.75 23.33 -0.63
N LEU A 194 -12.03 22.57 0.42
CA LEU A 194 -11.53 21.20 0.60
C LEU A 194 -12.62 20.33 1.23
N ALA A 195 -12.89 19.18 0.61
CA ALA A 195 -13.78 18.18 1.17
C ALA A 195 -13.07 17.36 2.27
N VAL A 196 -13.85 16.95 3.27
CA VAL A 196 -13.45 15.99 4.31
C VAL A 196 -13.41 14.56 3.75
N ASP A 197 -12.85 13.65 4.54
CA ASP A 197 -12.65 12.22 4.29
C ASP A 197 -11.80 11.84 3.06
N SER A 198 -11.28 12.81 2.31
CA SER A 198 -10.34 12.63 1.19
C SER A 198 -8.91 13.00 1.55
N TRP A 199 -7.96 12.28 0.94
CA TRP A 199 -6.56 12.69 0.86
C TRP A 199 -6.37 13.91 -0.05
N PHE A 200 -5.39 14.75 0.30
CA PHE A 200 -4.94 15.90 -0.47
C PHE A 200 -3.45 16.16 -0.26
N VAL A 201 -2.84 16.88 -1.21
CA VAL A 201 -1.52 17.48 -1.13
C VAL A 201 -1.68 18.99 -1.22
N ALA A 202 -1.34 19.71 -0.15
CA ALA A 202 -1.45 21.17 -0.07
C ALA A 202 -0.07 21.81 -0.10
N THR A 203 0.14 22.81 -0.96
CA THR A 203 1.32 23.67 -0.96
C THR A 203 0.92 25.08 -0.57
N TYR A 204 1.43 25.57 0.56
CA TYR A 204 1.21 26.94 1.04
C TYR A 204 2.54 27.68 1.04
N ALA A 205 2.61 28.81 0.34
CA ALA A 205 3.79 29.69 0.32
C ALA A 205 3.41 31.13 0.65
N TRP A 206 4.23 31.75 1.48
CA TRP A 206 4.20 33.17 1.81
C TRP A 206 5.52 33.80 1.35
N ASP A 207 5.42 34.85 0.56
CA ASP A 207 6.55 35.62 0.02
C ASP A 207 6.30 37.10 0.31
N GLY A 208 6.90 37.59 1.39
CA GLY A 208 6.82 38.99 1.82
C GLY A 208 7.61 39.93 0.91
N ALA A 209 8.65 39.45 0.23
CA ALA A 209 9.43 40.25 -0.69
C ALA A 209 8.60 40.67 -1.92
N ASN A 210 7.77 39.76 -2.44
CA ASN A 210 6.86 40.00 -3.58
C ASN A 210 5.42 40.34 -3.17
N SER A 211 5.09 40.38 -1.87
CA SER A 211 3.73 40.62 -1.35
C SER A 211 2.71 39.57 -1.81
N THR A 212 3.08 38.29 -1.83
CA THR A 212 2.21 37.21 -2.32
C THR A 212 2.05 36.09 -1.30
N ALA A 213 0.82 35.64 -1.10
CA ALA A 213 0.50 34.37 -0.47
C ALA A 213 -0.21 33.46 -1.48
N THR A 214 0.21 32.21 -1.59
CA THR A 214 -0.37 31.21 -2.50
C THR A 214 -0.65 29.92 -1.75
N LEU A 215 -1.87 29.38 -1.91
CA LEU A 215 -2.26 28.06 -1.45
C LEU A 215 -2.76 27.27 -2.66
N SER A 216 -2.09 26.17 -2.99
CA SER A 216 -2.54 25.17 -3.97
C SER A 216 -2.89 23.88 -3.24
N VAL A 217 -3.93 23.17 -3.68
CA VAL A 217 -4.39 21.91 -3.12
C VAL A 217 -4.75 20.97 -4.26
N ASP A 218 -4.08 19.84 -4.34
CA ASP A 218 -4.40 18.73 -5.22
C ASP A 218 -5.06 17.63 -4.39
N SER A 219 -6.31 17.27 -4.69
CA SER A 219 -7.10 16.31 -3.93
C SER A 219 -7.77 15.28 -4.85
N PHE A 220 -8.36 14.22 -4.28
CA PHE A 220 -9.17 13.27 -5.06
C PHE A 220 -10.25 13.99 -5.90
N TYR A 221 -10.87 15.04 -5.34
CA TYR A 221 -11.88 15.88 -5.97
C TYR A 221 -11.33 16.98 -6.90
N GLY A 222 -10.02 16.97 -7.18
CA GLY A 222 -9.36 17.86 -8.13
C GLY A 222 -8.42 18.90 -7.51
N SER A 223 -7.89 19.74 -8.39
CA SER A 223 -6.87 20.76 -8.11
C SER A 223 -7.49 22.15 -7.95
N ASN A 224 -7.33 22.77 -6.79
CA ASN A 224 -7.79 24.13 -6.49
C ASN A 224 -6.63 25.00 -6.01
N SER A 225 -6.58 26.25 -6.42
CA SER A 225 -5.57 27.20 -5.91
C SER A 225 -6.15 28.60 -5.66
N SER A 226 -5.54 29.30 -4.70
CA SER A 226 -5.83 30.69 -4.37
C SER A 226 -4.53 31.47 -4.23
N SER A 227 -4.56 32.74 -4.64
CA SER A 227 -3.46 33.68 -4.43
C SER A 227 -4.01 35.02 -3.96
N SER A 228 -3.34 35.65 -3.01
CA SER A 228 -3.68 37.00 -2.57
C SER A 228 -2.45 37.83 -2.23
N ALA A 229 -2.67 39.12 -1.99
CA ALA A 229 -1.61 40.02 -1.56
C ALA A 229 -1.24 39.75 -0.10
N ALA A 230 -0.03 39.23 0.14
CA ALA A 230 0.56 39.15 1.47
C ALA A 230 1.06 40.54 1.93
N GLU A 231 1.24 40.69 3.24
CA GLU A 231 1.93 41.86 3.79
C GLU A 231 3.44 41.78 3.52
N THR A 232 4.09 42.92 3.22
CA THR A 232 5.54 42.99 2.91
C THR A 232 6.47 42.80 4.13
N ALA A 233 5.92 42.57 5.31
CA ALA A 233 6.67 42.61 6.56
C ALA A 233 6.99 41.21 7.04
N ALA A 234 8.22 41.02 7.51
CA ALA A 234 8.78 39.78 8.06
C ALA A 234 7.81 38.87 8.84
N LEU A 235 7.97 37.56 8.67
CA LEU A 235 7.51 36.57 9.64
C LEU A 235 8.62 36.31 10.68
N ASN A 236 8.20 35.93 11.89
CA ASN A 236 9.05 35.59 13.02
C ASN A 236 8.35 34.44 13.80
N PRO A 237 8.57 33.17 13.43
CA PRO A 237 7.80 32.02 13.93
C PRO A 237 8.36 31.43 15.24
N ASP A 238 7.93 31.96 16.39
CA ASP A 238 8.36 31.53 17.75
C ASP A 238 7.69 30.22 18.26
N ALA A 239 7.28 29.33 17.34
CA ALA A 239 6.62 28.07 17.71
C ALA A 239 6.82 26.98 16.65
N TRP A 240 6.84 25.72 17.10
CA TRP A 240 6.75 24.55 16.22
C TRP A 240 5.74 23.54 16.78
N ARG A 241 4.66 23.29 16.03
CA ARG A 241 3.51 22.47 16.45
C ARG A 241 2.87 21.78 15.25
N ILE A 242 2.49 20.51 15.40
CA ILE A 242 1.73 19.73 14.39
C ILE A 242 0.49 19.12 15.06
N GLY A 243 -0.66 19.23 14.40
CA GLY A 243 -1.97 18.72 14.84
C GLY A 243 -2.71 19.56 15.90
N VAL A 244 -2.19 20.73 16.32
CA VAL A 244 -2.75 21.53 17.43
C VAL A 244 -2.46 23.03 17.33
N ASN A 245 -3.33 23.84 17.97
CA ASN A 245 -3.35 25.32 17.97
C ASN A 245 -3.06 25.94 19.37
N GLY A 246 -2.43 25.21 20.30
CA GLY A 246 -2.20 25.73 21.67
C GLY A 246 -1.89 24.65 22.71
N SER A 247 -1.21 25.04 23.79
CA SER A 247 -0.55 24.05 24.66
C SER A 247 -1.43 23.26 25.64
N ASN A 248 -2.47 23.84 26.27
CA ASN A 248 -3.12 23.17 27.43
C ASN A 248 -4.63 23.34 27.68
N THR A 249 -5.32 24.38 27.20
CA THR A 249 -6.79 24.55 27.44
C THR A 249 -7.51 25.25 26.30
N GLY A 250 -8.58 24.65 25.78
CA GLY A 250 -9.40 25.23 24.71
C GLY A 250 -8.80 25.14 23.30
N ALA A 251 -7.62 24.54 23.16
CA ALA A 251 -7.00 24.28 21.87
C ALA A 251 -7.84 23.31 21.03
N THR A 252 -8.06 23.65 19.77
CA THR A 252 -8.58 22.73 18.77
C THR A 252 -7.47 21.78 18.31
N ARG A 253 -7.87 20.53 18.05
CA ARG A 253 -6.99 19.40 17.75
C ARG A 253 -7.45 18.77 16.44
N LEU A 254 -6.50 18.30 15.64
CA LEU A 254 -6.80 17.64 14.38
C LEU A 254 -7.67 16.39 14.61
N HIS A 255 -8.71 16.26 13.79
CA HIS A 255 -9.45 15.03 13.52
C HIS A 255 -9.17 14.70 12.05
N GLY A 256 -8.49 13.59 11.80
CA GLY A 256 -8.03 13.22 10.46
C GLY A 256 -6.62 12.65 10.46
N ASN A 257 -6.04 12.59 9.27
CA ASN A 257 -4.76 11.96 8.99
C ASN A 257 -3.74 12.95 8.42
N MET A 258 -2.46 12.74 8.72
CA MET A 258 -1.35 13.41 8.03
C MET A 258 -0.35 12.39 7.48
N GLY A 259 0.17 12.65 6.30
CA GLY A 259 1.36 12.01 5.75
C GLY A 259 2.54 12.97 5.88
N ASP A 260 3.15 13.31 4.75
CA ASP A 260 4.27 14.24 4.68
C ASP A 260 3.94 15.66 5.15
N ALA A 261 4.95 16.31 5.73
CA ALA A 261 4.99 17.75 5.93
C ALA A 261 6.44 18.22 5.72
N LEU A 262 6.67 18.96 4.64
CA LEU A 262 7.94 19.57 4.27
C LEU A 262 7.83 21.08 4.46
N PHE A 263 8.88 21.71 4.98
CA PHE A 263 8.93 23.16 5.27
C PHE A 263 10.19 23.74 4.63
N TYR A 264 10.08 24.89 3.99
CA TYR A 264 11.16 25.50 3.22
C TYR A 264 11.29 26.99 3.53
N ASN A 265 12.52 27.42 3.86
CA ASN A 265 12.91 28.82 3.91
C ASN A 265 13.47 29.26 2.54
N ASP A 266 13.27 30.51 2.14
CA ASP A 266 13.79 31.15 0.93
C ASP A 266 13.43 30.51 -0.43
N VAL A 267 12.43 29.62 -0.47
CA VAL A 267 11.93 29.02 -1.72
C VAL A 267 10.40 29.03 -1.77
N ALA A 268 9.84 29.68 -2.78
CA ALA A 268 8.40 29.84 -2.98
C ALA A 268 7.73 28.81 -3.90
N ASP A 269 8.49 28.17 -4.80
CA ASP A 269 7.98 27.20 -5.78
C ASP A 269 8.60 25.82 -5.55
N HIS A 270 7.74 24.87 -5.19
CA HIS A 270 8.06 23.44 -5.06
C HIS A 270 7.08 22.56 -5.85
N SER A 271 6.45 23.13 -6.89
CA SER A 271 5.41 22.48 -7.68
C SER A 271 5.84 21.12 -8.25
N ALA A 272 7.12 20.92 -8.58
CA ALA A 272 7.64 19.62 -9.01
C ALA A 272 7.56 18.54 -7.91
N VAL A 273 7.81 18.90 -6.64
CA VAL A 273 7.69 17.98 -5.49
C VAL A 273 6.21 17.75 -5.16
N ALA A 274 5.40 18.81 -5.14
CA ALA A 274 3.96 18.71 -4.91
C ALA A 274 3.25 17.86 -5.97
N ASN A 275 3.57 18.04 -7.26
CA ASN A 275 3.03 17.22 -8.36
C ASN A 275 3.48 15.77 -8.28
N GLN A 276 4.71 15.50 -7.83
CA GLN A 276 5.16 14.12 -7.57
C GLN A 276 4.34 13.53 -6.44
N LEU A 277 4.26 14.18 -5.28
CA LEU A 277 3.46 13.72 -4.14
C LEU A 277 1.96 13.54 -4.47
N ALA A 278 1.40 14.41 -5.33
CA ALA A 278 0.02 14.27 -5.81
C ALA A 278 -0.14 13.08 -6.76
N THR A 279 0.75 12.91 -7.74
CA THR A 279 0.80 11.70 -8.58
C THR A 279 0.94 10.44 -7.72
N ASP A 280 1.72 10.55 -6.65
CA ASP A 280 2.09 9.45 -5.79
C ASP A 280 0.94 8.98 -4.89
N TYR A 281 0.09 9.91 -4.43
CA TYR A 281 -1.04 9.64 -3.55
C TYR A 281 -2.37 9.55 -4.31
N GLN A 282 -2.39 9.82 -5.63
CA GLN A 282 -3.61 10.00 -6.42
C GLN A 282 -3.46 9.44 -7.84
N ALA A 283 -2.78 8.29 -8.01
CA ALA A 283 -2.51 7.67 -9.30
C ALA A 283 -3.80 7.33 -10.07
N LYS A 284 -4.15 8.19 -11.03
CA LYS A 284 -5.37 8.12 -11.84
C LYS A 284 -5.08 7.74 -13.29
N VAL A 285 -5.89 6.84 -13.84
CA VAL A 285 -6.00 6.62 -15.30
C VAL A 285 -6.81 7.76 -15.94
N PRO A 286 -6.70 8.00 -17.26
CA PRO A 286 -7.45 9.03 -17.97
C PRO A 286 -8.94 8.69 -18.16
N PHE A 287 -9.51 7.83 -17.32
CA PHE A 287 -10.95 7.56 -17.29
C PHE A 287 -11.66 8.58 -16.39
N GLU A 288 -12.84 9.01 -16.84
CA GLU A 288 -13.73 9.95 -16.15
C GLU A 288 -15.13 9.36 -16.06
N LEU A 289 -15.71 9.34 -14.86
CA LEU A 289 -17.12 9.07 -14.63
C LEU A 289 -17.87 10.39 -14.57
N ASN A 290 -18.62 10.76 -15.61
CA ASN A 290 -19.48 11.93 -15.58
C ASN A 290 -20.86 11.54 -15.01
N VAL A 291 -21.30 12.22 -13.96
CA VAL A 291 -22.52 11.91 -13.21
C VAL A 291 -23.45 13.11 -13.25
N ASP A 292 -24.57 13.02 -13.96
CA ASP A 292 -25.61 14.05 -13.93
C ASP A 292 -26.50 13.87 -12.69
N GLN A 293 -26.42 14.85 -11.81
CA GLN A 293 -27.13 14.88 -10.53
C GLN A 293 -28.65 15.12 -10.67
N VAL A 294 -29.13 15.55 -11.86
CA VAL A 294 -30.54 15.81 -12.13
C VAL A 294 -31.24 14.58 -12.71
N SER A 295 -30.65 13.94 -13.72
CA SER A 295 -31.21 12.74 -14.34
C SER A 295 -30.78 11.42 -13.69
N GLY A 296 -29.69 11.43 -12.91
CA GLY A 296 -29.04 10.23 -12.36
C GLY A 296 -28.14 9.51 -13.38
N MET A 297 -27.99 10.06 -14.59
CA MET A 297 -27.22 9.44 -15.68
C MET A 297 -25.73 9.43 -15.39
N VAL A 298 -25.10 8.28 -15.63
CA VAL A 298 -23.68 8.02 -15.40
C VAL A 298 -23.04 7.60 -16.72
N THR A 299 -21.90 8.21 -17.05
CA THR A 299 -21.15 7.96 -18.30
C THR A 299 -19.67 7.77 -18.01
N LEU A 300 -19.13 6.60 -18.35
CA LEU A 300 -17.70 6.31 -18.29
C LEU A 300 -17.04 6.79 -19.59
N LYS A 301 -16.01 7.64 -19.49
CA LYS A 301 -15.33 8.28 -20.62
C LYS A 301 -13.83 8.04 -20.56
N ASN A 302 -13.21 7.72 -21.69
CA ASN A 302 -11.76 7.80 -21.86
C ASN A 302 -11.40 9.21 -22.35
N SER A 303 -10.76 10.02 -21.51
CA SER A 303 -10.34 11.39 -21.84
C SER A 303 -9.00 11.49 -22.58
N ALA A 304 -8.27 10.38 -22.75
CA ALA A 304 -7.05 10.37 -23.55
C ALA A 304 -7.35 10.39 -25.06
N SER A 305 -6.34 10.76 -25.85
CA SER A 305 -6.39 10.61 -27.31
C SER A 305 -6.03 9.21 -27.80
N ALA A 306 -5.56 8.33 -26.90
CA ALA A 306 -5.30 6.92 -27.16
C ALA A 306 -6.47 6.06 -26.64
N GLY A 307 -6.73 4.94 -27.30
CA GLY A 307 -7.60 3.91 -26.75
C GLY A 307 -6.93 3.18 -25.58
N TYR A 308 -7.74 2.71 -24.64
CA TYR A 308 -7.32 1.83 -23.55
C TYR A 308 -8.15 0.56 -23.59
N ASP A 309 -7.48 -0.57 -23.49
CA ASP A 309 -8.09 -1.89 -23.45
C ASP A 309 -8.44 -2.19 -21.99
N ILE A 310 -9.71 -2.49 -21.74
CA ILE A 310 -10.24 -2.78 -20.39
C ILE A 310 -10.96 -4.13 -20.38
N ASP A 311 -10.96 -4.76 -19.23
CA ASP A 311 -11.57 -6.06 -18.97
C ASP A 311 -12.30 -6.11 -17.61
N ALA A 312 -12.20 -5.08 -16.76
CA ALA A 312 -13.11 -4.86 -15.64
C ALA A 312 -13.26 -3.38 -15.25
N TYR A 313 -14.39 -3.03 -14.63
CA TYR A 313 -14.58 -1.78 -13.91
C TYR A 313 -15.44 -1.99 -12.65
N ARG A 314 -15.21 -1.14 -11.65
CA ARG A 314 -15.94 -1.09 -10.38
C ARG A 314 -16.26 0.35 -10.04
N ILE A 315 -17.47 0.60 -9.53
CA ILE A 315 -17.89 1.88 -8.98
C ILE A 315 -18.44 1.61 -7.59
N THR A 316 -17.89 2.28 -6.56
CA THR A 316 -18.33 2.13 -5.16
C THR A 316 -18.89 3.45 -4.61
N SER A 317 -19.72 3.36 -3.57
CA SER A 317 -20.28 4.48 -2.80
C SER A 317 -20.39 4.08 -1.33
N SER A 318 -19.72 4.83 -0.45
CA SER A 318 -19.82 4.69 1.01
C SER A 318 -21.17 5.15 1.58
N GLY A 319 -21.83 6.10 0.89
CA GLY A 319 -23.10 6.72 1.25
C GLY A 319 -24.33 6.00 0.72
N GLY A 320 -24.17 5.00 -0.14
CA GLY A 320 -25.28 4.22 -0.70
C GLY A 320 -25.94 4.87 -1.92
N SER A 321 -25.19 5.66 -2.71
CA SER A 321 -25.69 6.51 -3.80
C SER A 321 -25.90 5.81 -5.14
N LEU A 322 -25.70 4.49 -5.23
CA LEU A 322 -25.83 3.75 -6.48
C LEU A 322 -27.25 3.19 -6.67
N ASN A 323 -27.73 3.24 -7.91
CA ASN A 323 -29.01 2.70 -8.33
C ASN A 323 -28.79 1.55 -9.33
N SER A 324 -28.56 0.35 -8.80
CA SER A 324 -28.38 -0.87 -9.62
C SER A 324 -29.58 -1.19 -10.53
N SER A 325 -30.77 -0.62 -10.26
CA SER A 325 -31.96 -0.80 -11.12
C SER A 325 -32.04 0.16 -12.32
N GLY A 326 -31.31 1.29 -12.26
CA GLY A 326 -31.17 2.24 -13.37
C GLY A 326 -29.88 2.05 -14.18
N TRP A 327 -28.96 1.23 -13.68
CA TRP A 327 -27.69 0.91 -14.31
C TRP A 327 -27.87 0.11 -15.61
N ASN A 328 -27.19 0.55 -16.66
CA ASN A 328 -27.19 -0.05 -17.98
C ASN A 328 -25.84 -0.73 -18.22
N THR A 329 -25.76 -2.03 -17.94
CA THR A 329 -24.53 -2.82 -18.01
C THR A 329 -23.95 -2.87 -19.43
N LEU A 330 -22.63 -3.02 -19.54
CA LEU A 330 -21.92 -3.21 -20.81
C LEU A 330 -22.33 -4.52 -21.49
N ASP A 331 -22.68 -5.55 -20.72
CA ASP A 331 -23.33 -6.78 -21.23
C ASP A 331 -24.68 -6.48 -21.89
N ALA A 332 -25.57 -5.73 -21.22
CA ALA A 332 -26.87 -5.37 -21.77
C ALA A 332 -26.76 -4.47 -23.03
N GLN A 333 -25.67 -3.73 -23.16
CA GLN A 333 -25.32 -2.94 -24.35
C GLN A 333 -24.71 -3.79 -25.48
N GLY A 334 -24.24 -5.01 -25.18
CA GLY A 334 -23.46 -5.83 -26.10
C GLY A 334 -22.13 -5.16 -26.50
N PHE A 335 -21.47 -4.49 -25.55
CA PHE A 335 -20.29 -3.67 -25.82
C PHE A 335 -19.16 -4.48 -26.48
N ASP A 336 -18.68 -3.95 -27.62
CA ASP A 336 -17.72 -4.57 -28.54
C ASP A 336 -18.06 -5.99 -29.05
N GLY A 337 -19.29 -6.48 -28.78
CA GLY A 337 -19.68 -7.87 -29.03
C GLY A 337 -19.04 -8.89 -28.09
N ASN A 338 -18.35 -8.43 -27.04
CA ASN A 338 -17.71 -9.25 -26.02
C ASN A 338 -18.69 -9.63 -24.90
N ALA A 339 -18.41 -10.74 -24.21
CA ALA A 339 -19.20 -11.20 -23.07
C ALA A 339 -18.73 -10.52 -21.78
N TRP A 340 -19.24 -9.32 -21.54
CA TRP A 340 -19.21 -8.71 -20.20
C TRP A 340 -20.14 -9.47 -19.26
N SER A 341 -19.94 -9.39 -17.95
CA SER A 341 -20.96 -9.80 -16.97
C SER A 341 -20.86 -8.98 -15.69
N GLN A 342 -22.02 -8.85 -15.06
CA GLN A 342 -22.20 -8.25 -13.74
C GLN A 342 -21.42 -9.03 -12.66
N LEU A 343 -20.63 -8.32 -11.86
CA LEU A 343 -19.87 -8.85 -10.73
C LEU A 343 -20.59 -8.52 -9.40
N ASP A 344 -20.87 -7.25 -9.14
CA ASP A 344 -21.64 -6.76 -7.98
C ASP A 344 -22.74 -5.78 -8.41
N ALA A 345 -23.81 -5.66 -7.62
CA ALA A 345 -24.93 -4.75 -7.92
C ALA A 345 -25.84 -4.41 -6.72
N ASP A 346 -25.45 -3.45 -5.89
CA ASP A 346 -26.29 -2.87 -4.84
C ASP A 346 -26.16 -1.33 -4.76
N SER A 347 -26.54 -0.74 -3.63
CA SER A 347 -26.47 0.72 -3.42
C SER A 347 -25.06 1.24 -3.12
N SER A 348 -24.15 0.36 -2.69
CA SER A 348 -22.77 0.65 -2.31
C SER A 348 -21.73 0.21 -3.34
N ILE A 349 -22.08 -0.70 -4.26
CA ILE A 349 -21.19 -1.14 -5.33
C ILE A 349 -21.94 -1.58 -6.60
N ILE A 350 -21.40 -1.21 -7.77
CA ILE A 350 -21.73 -1.82 -9.07
C ILE A 350 -20.42 -2.14 -9.81
N SER A 351 -20.33 -3.30 -10.48
CA SER A 351 -19.10 -3.72 -11.15
C SER A 351 -19.35 -4.73 -12.28
N GLU A 352 -18.56 -4.69 -13.35
CA GLU A 352 -18.58 -5.70 -14.42
C GLU A 352 -17.15 -6.06 -14.86
N GLY A 353 -17.01 -7.22 -15.51
CA GLY A 353 -15.81 -7.59 -16.27
C GLY A 353 -16.13 -8.39 -17.52
N SER A 354 -15.22 -8.36 -18.51
CA SER A 354 -15.25 -9.20 -19.71
C SER A 354 -14.17 -10.28 -19.65
N PHE A 355 -14.58 -11.51 -19.37
CA PHE A 355 -13.64 -12.57 -19.03
C PHE A 355 -13.02 -13.23 -20.26
N GLY A 356 -11.70 -13.04 -20.43
CA GLY A 356 -10.93 -13.63 -21.53
C GLY A 356 -11.00 -12.87 -22.86
N THR A 357 -11.62 -11.69 -22.89
CA THR A 357 -11.59 -10.74 -24.02
C THR A 357 -11.43 -9.34 -23.47
N ASP A 358 -10.46 -8.60 -24.00
CA ASP A 358 -10.31 -7.17 -23.80
C ASP A 358 -11.30 -6.39 -24.69
N SER A 359 -11.75 -5.24 -24.20
CA SER A 359 -12.62 -4.32 -24.95
C SER A 359 -11.99 -2.93 -25.00
N THR A 360 -11.77 -2.39 -26.21
CA THR A 360 -11.08 -1.10 -26.36
C THR A 360 -12.04 0.07 -26.13
N VAL A 361 -11.89 0.81 -25.03
CA VAL A 361 -12.47 2.16 -24.93
C VAL A 361 -11.62 3.12 -25.74
N THR A 362 -12.05 3.40 -26.97
CA THR A 362 -11.35 4.33 -27.89
C THR A 362 -11.06 5.70 -27.25
N GLY A 363 -9.99 6.37 -27.68
CA GLY A 363 -9.62 7.69 -27.17
C GLY A 363 -10.68 8.75 -27.44
N GLY A 364 -11.16 9.43 -26.41
CA GLY A 364 -12.32 10.32 -26.43
C GLY A 364 -13.68 9.60 -26.38
N GLY A 365 -13.69 8.27 -26.36
CA GLY A 365 -14.89 7.44 -26.33
C GLY A 365 -15.62 7.48 -25.00
N GLN A 366 -16.92 7.17 -25.05
CA GLN A 366 -17.84 7.22 -23.91
C GLN A 366 -18.75 5.99 -23.90
N LEU A 367 -19.07 5.50 -22.71
CA LEU A 367 -19.93 4.35 -22.44
C LEU A 367 -21.02 4.78 -21.46
N GLN A 368 -22.29 4.59 -21.83
CA GLN A 368 -23.41 5.10 -21.04
C GLN A 368 -23.90 4.04 -20.05
N LEU A 369 -23.60 4.24 -18.77
CA LEU A 369 -23.95 3.33 -17.69
C LEU A 369 -25.38 3.55 -17.16
N GLY A 370 -26.20 4.35 -17.86
CA GLY A 370 -27.61 4.56 -17.52
C GLY A 370 -27.80 5.41 -16.26
N ALA A 371 -29.00 5.34 -15.66
CA ALA A 371 -29.38 6.10 -14.47
C ALA A 371 -28.85 5.46 -13.17
N ALA A 372 -27.54 5.18 -13.14
CA ALA A 372 -26.87 4.43 -12.07
C ALA A 372 -26.61 5.25 -10.79
N PHE A 373 -26.86 6.56 -10.78
CA PHE A 373 -26.78 7.41 -9.59
C PHE A 373 -28.19 7.65 -9.00
N ASP A 374 -28.38 7.34 -7.71
CA ASP A 374 -29.64 7.60 -7.01
C ASP A 374 -29.73 9.07 -6.58
N THR A 375 -30.44 9.86 -7.39
CA THR A 375 -30.70 11.29 -7.15
C THR A 375 -31.56 11.56 -5.91
N SER A 376 -32.16 10.54 -5.28
CA SER A 376 -32.89 10.65 -4.02
C SER A 376 -32.01 10.49 -2.78
N VAL A 377 -30.86 9.82 -2.92
CA VAL A 377 -29.77 9.77 -1.92
C VAL A 377 -28.84 10.97 -2.13
N GLY A 378 -28.34 11.15 -3.36
CA GLY A 378 -27.66 12.36 -3.79
C GLY A 378 -26.31 12.66 -3.11
N VAL A 379 -25.62 11.66 -2.55
CA VAL A 379 -24.30 11.85 -1.94
C VAL A 379 -23.20 11.72 -3.01
N GLU A 380 -22.36 12.74 -3.13
CA GLU A 380 -21.32 12.87 -4.17
C GLU A 380 -20.03 12.09 -3.83
N ASP A 381 -20.15 10.78 -3.58
CA ASP A 381 -19.07 9.95 -3.04
C ASP A 381 -18.69 8.72 -3.89
N LEU A 382 -19.20 8.64 -5.13
CA LEU A 382 -18.80 7.60 -6.07
C LEU A 382 -17.27 7.59 -6.29
N VAL A 383 -16.68 6.41 -6.29
CA VAL A 383 -15.28 6.14 -6.67
C VAL A 383 -15.29 5.21 -7.88
N LEU A 384 -14.58 5.57 -8.94
CA LEU A 384 -14.39 4.74 -10.14
C LEU A 384 -13.03 4.03 -10.07
N GLU A 385 -13.03 2.73 -10.32
CA GLU A 385 -11.86 1.87 -10.48
C GLU A 385 -11.97 1.11 -11.81
N VAL A 386 -10.86 1.03 -12.56
CA VAL A 386 -10.81 0.35 -13.86
C VAL A 386 -9.60 -0.58 -13.89
N HIS A 387 -9.80 -1.82 -14.34
CA HIS A 387 -8.71 -2.74 -14.65
C HIS A 387 -8.33 -2.58 -16.13
N LEU A 388 -7.03 -2.52 -16.40
CA LEU A 388 -6.50 -2.45 -17.76
C LEU A 388 -6.14 -3.86 -18.23
N ALA A 389 -6.53 -4.21 -19.45
CA ALA A 389 -6.24 -5.53 -19.99
C ALA A 389 -4.73 -5.78 -20.09
N GLY A 390 -4.27 -6.87 -19.47
CA GLY A 390 -2.84 -7.24 -19.43
C GLY A 390 -2.01 -6.59 -18.32
N ASP A 391 -2.62 -5.78 -17.45
CA ASP A 391 -2.06 -5.52 -16.11
C ASP A 391 -2.26 -6.75 -15.19
N ASP A 392 -1.61 -6.72 -14.02
CA ASP A 392 -1.79 -7.72 -12.95
C ASP A 392 -3.24 -7.71 -12.44
N ALA A 393 -3.88 -8.88 -12.31
CA ALA A 393 -5.29 -9.03 -11.96
C ALA A 393 -5.71 -8.32 -10.65
N THR A 394 -4.76 -8.08 -9.75
CA THR A 394 -4.97 -7.37 -8.48
C THR A 394 -4.96 -5.83 -8.62
N LYS A 395 -4.60 -5.31 -9.81
CA LYS A 395 -4.23 -3.91 -10.05
C LYS A 395 -5.33 -3.12 -10.75
N PHE A 396 -6.31 -2.68 -9.99
CA PHE A 396 -7.23 -1.63 -10.42
C PHE A 396 -6.57 -0.25 -10.35
N VAL A 397 -6.89 0.64 -11.29
CA VAL A 397 -6.44 2.05 -11.28
C VAL A 397 -7.63 2.98 -11.19
N LEU A 398 -7.50 4.04 -10.39
CA LEU A 398 -8.59 4.97 -10.11
C LEU A 398 -8.91 5.84 -11.34
N GLY A 399 -10.20 6.01 -11.63
CA GLY A 399 -10.70 7.04 -12.53
C GLY A 399 -11.02 8.35 -11.79
N ASN A 400 -11.20 9.43 -12.55
CA ASN A 400 -11.84 10.64 -12.04
C ASN A 400 -13.36 10.45 -11.95
N VAL A 401 -14.01 11.17 -11.04
CA VAL A 401 -15.47 11.30 -11.00
C VAL A 401 -15.82 12.79 -11.05
N ASN A 402 -16.66 13.16 -12.01
CA ASN A 402 -17.11 14.51 -12.28
C ASN A 402 -18.62 14.59 -12.06
N TYR A 403 -19.06 15.18 -10.95
CA TYR A 403 -20.46 15.53 -10.78
C TYR A 403 -20.79 16.76 -11.60
N VAL A 404 -21.79 16.63 -12.47
CA VAL A 404 -22.36 17.74 -13.21
C VAL A 404 -23.78 17.97 -12.73
N THR A 405 -24.08 19.21 -12.34
CA THR A 405 -25.46 19.67 -12.36
C THR A 405 -25.81 19.90 -13.82
N GLY A 406 -26.46 18.91 -14.47
CA GLY A 406 -27.00 19.11 -15.80
C GLY A 406 -27.82 20.40 -15.82
N THR A 407 -27.59 21.26 -16.82
CA THR A 407 -28.52 22.36 -17.08
C THR A 407 -29.89 21.73 -17.27
N ALA A 408 -30.84 22.05 -16.38
CA ALA A 408 -32.16 21.45 -16.38
C ALA A 408 -32.70 21.42 -17.81
N SER A 409 -33.01 20.22 -18.31
CA SER A 409 -33.15 19.97 -19.75
C SER A 409 -34.02 21.05 -20.38
N ASP A 410 -33.62 21.62 -21.52
CA ASP A 410 -34.31 22.78 -22.09
C ASP A 410 -34.70 22.50 -23.54
N ALA A 411 -35.96 22.14 -23.71
CA ALA A 411 -36.54 21.77 -24.99
C ALA A 411 -37.03 22.97 -25.83
N ASP A 412 -36.73 24.21 -25.45
CA ASP A 412 -36.87 25.40 -26.31
C ASP A 412 -35.69 25.48 -27.30
N PHE A 413 -35.60 24.48 -28.18
CA PHE A 413 -34.51 24.34 -29.14
C PHE A 413 -34.39 25.53 -30.11
N ASN A 414 -35.46 26.31 -30.28
CA ASN A 414 -35.49 27.49 -31.12
C ASN A 414 -35.23 28.81 -30.37
N THR A 415 -35.21 28.78 -29.03
CA THR A 415 -34.96 29.89 -28.09
C THR A 415 -35.98 31.04 -28.17
N ASP A 416 -37.25 30.76 -28.49
CA ASP A 416 -38.33 31.77 -28.54
C ASP A 416 -39.11 31.96 -27.21
N GLY A 417 -38.78 31.16 -26.20
CA GLY A 417 -39.36 31.17 -24.87
C GLY A 417 -40.58 30.25 -24.71
N ASN A 418 -40.83 29.33 -25.65
CA ASN A 418 -41.93 28.36 -25.59
C ASN A 418 -41.43 26.99 -26.04
N VAL A 419 -41.90 25.93 -25.39
CA VAL A 419 -41.66 24.56 -25.87
C VAL A 419 -42.89 24.11 -26.66
N ASP A 420 -42.82 24.16 -28.00
CA ASP A 420 -43.98 23.87 -28.87
C ASP A 420 -43.68 22.91 -30.04
N GLY A 421 -44.56 22.87 -31.05
CA GLY A 421 -44.41 22.01 -32.22
C GLY A 421 -43.29 22.42 -33.20
N LEU A 422 -42.72 23.61 -33.06
CA LEU A 422 -41.52 24.05 -33.77
C LEU A 422 -40.28 23.38 -33.19
N ASP A 423 -40.20 23.25 -31.87
CA ASP A 423 -39.12 22.55 -31.17
C ASP A 423 -39.16 21.05 -31.45
N PHE A 424 -40.37 20.44 -31.42
CA PHE A 424 -40.54 19.06 -31.89
C PHE A 424 -39.99 18.84 -33.30
N LEU A 425 -40.14 19.84 -34.17
CA LEU A 425 -39.66 19.80 -35.54
C LEU A 425 -38.14 20.04 -35.64
N THR A 426 -37.53 20.72 -34.66
CA THR A 426 -36.07 20.81 -34.51
C THR A 426 -35.50 19.46 -34.06
N TRP A 427 -36.00 18.89 -32.96
CA TRP A 427 -35.66 17.53 -32.52
C TRP A 427 -35.84 16.50 -33.64
N GLN A 428 -36.98 16.49 -34.34
CA GLN A 428 -37.25 15.55 -35.43
C GLN A 428 -36.26 15.67 -36.61
N ARG A 429 -35.59 16.83 -36.78
CA ARG A 429 -34.56 17.03 -37.80
C ARG A 429 -33.17 16.62 -37.34
N GLY A 430 -32.86 16.79 -36.06
CA GLY A 430 -31.61 16.31 -35.47
C GLY A 430 -31.62 14.81 -35.18
N PHE A 431 -32.78 14.21 -34.96
CA PHE A 431 -32.94 12.82 -34.52
C PHE A 431 -32.09 11.83 -35.34
N GLY A 432 -31.18 11.14 -34.65
CA GLY A 432 -30.17 10.28 -35.25
C GLY A 432 -28.80 10.94 -35.43
N ASN A 433 -28.59 12.17 -34.95
CA ASN A 433 -27.28 12.80 -34.85
C ASN A 433 -26.49 12.19 -33.69
N PHE A 434 -25.76 11.10 -33.95
CA PHE A 434 -24.94 10.40 -32.97
C PHE A 434 -23.46 10.82 -33.01
N ALA A 435 -23.17 12.07 -33.40
CA ALA A 435 -21.80 12.54 -33.59
C ALA A 435 -21.09 13.03 -32.32
N GLY A 436 -21.81 13.20 -31.20
CA GLY A 436 -21.26 13.79 -29.96
C GLY A 436 -20.94 15.28 -30.10
N THR A 437 -21.60 15.96 -31.05
CA THR A 437 -21.39 17.39 -31.36
C THR A 437 -22.71 18.12 -31.67
N ALA A 438 -23.85 17.55 -31.31
CA ALA A 438 -25.10 18.30 -31.31
C ALA A 438 -25.03 19.43 -30.27
N GLY A 439 -25.84 20.47 -30.45
CA GLY A 439 -26.20 21.36 -29.37
C GLY A 439 -27.70 21.59 -29.34
N GLN A 440 -28.17 22.40 -28.41
CA GLN A 440 -29.59 22.67 -28.20
C GLN A 440 -30.36 23.02 -29.48
N SER A 441 -29.78 23.83 -30.37
CA SER A 441 -30.40 24.19 -31.65
C SER A 441 -30.54 23.05 -32.68
N ASP A 442 -29.89 21.92 -32.43
CA ASP A 442 -30.00 20.69 -33.22
C ASP A 442 -31.04 19.71 -32.63
N GLY A 443 -31.55 19.97 -31.41
CA GLY A 443 -32.55 19.14 -30.74
C GLY A 443 -32.05 18.33 -29.54
N ASP A 444 -30.84 18.61 -29.07
CA ASP A 444 -30.22 18.07 -27.85
C ASP A 444 -30.77 18.81 -26.62
N ALA A 445 -31.59 18.15 -25.80
CA ALA A 445 -32.33 18.76 -24.70
C ALA A 445 -31.63 18.58 -23.35
N ASP A 446 -30.90 17.48 -23.17
CA ASP A 446 -30.19 17.17 -21.92
C ASP A 446 -28.69 17.53 -21.97
N GLY A 447 -28.17 17.91 -23.14
CA GLY A 447 -26.81 18.39 -23.36
C GLY A 447 -25.80 17.27 -23.60
N ASP A 448 -26.24 16.05 -23.94
CA ASP A 448 -25.38 14.89 -24.13
C ASP A 448 -24.59 14.90 -25.46
N GLY A 449 -24.87 15.85 -26.35
CA GLY A 449 -24.23 15.99 -27.66
C GLY A 449 -24.79 15.06 -28.73
N PHE A 450 -25.85 14.32 -28.43
CA PHE A 450 -26.62 13.47 -29.32
C PHE A 450 -28.05 14.01 -29.49
N VAL A 451 -28.83 13.40 -30.40
CA VAL A 451 -30.26 13.71 -30.55
C VAL A 451 -31.04 12.41 -30.69
N ASN A 452 -31.64 11.97 -29.60
CA ASN A 452 -32.13 10.62 -29.35
C ASN A 452 -33.54 10.61 -28.70
N GLY A 453 -33.89 9.56 -27.94
CA GLY A 453 -35.21 9.40 -27.30
C GLY A 453 -35.36 10.14 -25.96
N SER A 454 -34.25 10.44 -25.29
CA SER A 454 -34.21 11.22 -24.05
C SER A 454 -34.68 12.66 -24.30
N ASP A 455 -34.19 13.29 -25.37
CA ASP A 455 -34.60 14.63 -25.78
C ASP A 455 -36.09 14.74 -26.10
N LEU A 456 -36.65 13.71 -26.76
CA LEU A 456 -38.08 13.63 -27.00
C LEU A 456 -38.87 13.56 -25.70
N THR A 457 -38.31 12.90 -24.69
CA THR A 457 -38.93 12.76 -23.37
C THR A 457 -38.89 14.08 -22.62
N ALA A 458 -37.76 14.81 -22.68
CA ALA A 458 -37.63 16.17 -22.18
C ALA A 458 -38.63 17.12 -22.86
N TRP A 459 -38.67 17.17 -24.20
CA TRP A 459 -39.64 17.95 -24.96
C TRP A 459 -41.09 17.62 -24.59
N ASN A 460 -41.46 16.34 -24.53
CA ASN A 460 -42.81 15.93 -24.18
C ASN A 460 -43.19 16.28 -22.73
N SER A 461 -42.22 16.34 -21.82
CA SER A 461 -42.43 16.77 -20.43
C SER A 461 -42.65 18.29 -20.29
N GLN A 462 -42.09 19.08 -21.21
CA GLN A 462 -42.10 20.55 -21.18
C GLN A 462 -43.08 21.18 -22.18
N TYR A 463 -43.66 20.39 -23.09
CA TYR A 463 -44.56 20.85 -24.13
C TYR A 463 -45.72 21.70 -23.59
N GLY A 464 -45.84 22.93 -24.10
CA GLY A 464 -46.83 23.91 -23.67
C GLY A 464 -46.44 24.70 -22.41
N SER A 465 -45.18 24.59 -21.95
CA SER A 465 -44.61 25.52 -20.99
C SER A 465 -44.19 26.84 -21.65
N SER A 466 -44.42 27.93 -20.93
CA SER A 466 -43.86 29.26 -21.17
C SER A 466 -43.45 29.82 -19.80
N PRO A 467 -42.32 30.53 -19.66
CA PRO A 467 -41.84 30.99 -18.37
C PRO A 467 -42.82 31.98 -17.73
N SER A 468 -43.39 31.59 -16.59
CA SER A 468 -44.22 32.47 -15.78
C SER A 468 -43.34 33.55 -15.16
N GLN A 469 -43.59 34.82 -15.51
CA GLN A 469 -42.85 35.98 -15.01
C GLN A 469 -42.73 35.97 -13.47
N SER A 470 -41.50 36.06 -12.95
CA SER A 470 -41.28 36.61 -11.62
C SER A 470 -39.86 37.13 -11.42
N ALA A 471 -39.75 38.21 -10.63
CA ALA A 471 -38.55 38.94 -10.20
C ALA A 471 -37.69 39.63 -11.28
N ALA A 472 -37.54 40.95 -11.15
CA ALA A 472 -36.82 41.81 -12.09
C ALA A 472 -35.31 41.86 -11.82
N ALA A 473 -34.51 41.88 -12.88
CA ALA A 473 -33.09 42.18 -12.80
C ALA A 473 -32.83 43.62 -12.33
N SER A 474 -32.04 43.78 -11.27
CA SER A 474 -31.48 45.07 -10.88
C SER A 474 -30.29 45.42 -11.76
N ALA A 475 -30.37 46.52 -12.50
CA ALA A 475 -29.24 47.01 -13.30
C ALA A 475 -28.03 47.38 -12.41
N VAL A 476 -26.84 46.90 -12.79
CA VAL A 476 -25.54 47.35 -12.27
C VAL A 476 -24.67 47.77 -13.47
N PRO A 477 -23.88 48.87 -13.41
CA PRO A 477 -23.42 49.56 -14.62
C PRO A 477 -22.13 48.99 -15.24
N GLU A 478 -22.02 49.07 -16.57
CA GLU A 478 -20.78 48.82 -17.32
C GLU A 478 -19.77 49.99 -17.21
N PRO A 479 -18.47 49.71 -16.99
CA PRO A 479 -17.44 50.63 -17.47
C PRO A 479 -16.13 49.94 -17.95
N THR A 480 -16.18 49.05 -18.95
CA THR A 480 -14.94 48.48 -19.57
C THR A 480 -14.93 48.43 -21.11
N THR A 481 -16.10 48.40 -21.76
CA THR A 481 -16.24 48.37 -23.23
C THR A 481 -15.56 49.54 -23.95
N ALA A 482 -15.52 50.73 -23.33
CA ALA A 482 -14.83 51.91 -23.86
C ALA A 482 -13.28 51.80 -23.85
N LEU A 483 -12.70 50.97 -22.96
CA LEU A 483 -11.25 50.82 -22.82
C LEU A 483 -10.69 49.88 -23.90
N MET A 484 -11.40 48.78 -24.19
CA MET A 484 -11.02 47.81 -25.22
C MET A 484 -11.04 48.44 -26.63
N ALA A 485 -12.01 49.32 -26.92
CA ALA A 485 -12.07 50.08 -28.16
C ALA A 485 -10.86 51.03 -28.34
N LEU A 486 -10.28 51.54 -27.24
CA LEU A 486 -9.11 52.42 -27.27
C LEU A 486 -7.81 51.65 -27.52
N LEU A 487 -7.67 50.45 -26.93
CA LEU A 487 -6.49 49.60 -27.10
C LEU A 487 -6.42 48.99 -28.51
N ALA A 488 -7.55 48.61 -29.10
CA ALA A 488 -7.63 48.14 -30.49
C ALA A 488 -7.14 49.20 -31.50
N ALA A 489 -7.30 50.49 -31.21
CA ALA A 489 -6.85 51.58 -32.08
C ALA A 489 -5.31 51.80 -32.05
N VAL A 490 -4.61 51.34 -31.01
CA VAL A 490 -3.15 51.53 -30.85
C VAL A 490 -2.36 50.42 -31.54
N GLY A 491 -2.88 49.18 -31.57
CA GLY A 491 -2.23 48.04 -32.21
C GLY A 491 -2.08 48.14 -33.75
N LEU A 492 -2.93 48.93 -34.41
CA LEU A 492 -2.94 49.07 -35.88
C LEU A 492 -1.81 49.94 -36.47
N VAL A 493 -0.92 50.51 -35.64
CA VAL A 493 0.12 51.46 -36.09
C VAL A 493 1.51 50.83 -36.27
N SER A 494 1.78 49.63 -35.76
CA SER A 494 3.09 48.97 -35.84
C SER A 494 3.36 48.20 -37.15
N VAL A 495 2.35 47.99 -38.02
CA VAL A 495 2.46 47.14 -39.23
C VAL A 495 2.81 47.96 -40.50
N VAL A 496 3.83 48.83 -40.47
CA VAL A 496 4.30 49.57 -41.67
C VAL A 496 5.83 49.77 -41.73
N ARG A 497 6.62 48.72 -42.04
CA ARG A 497 7.45 48.62 -43.28
C ARG A 497 8.44 47.43 -43.33
N PRO A 498 8.89 47.01 -44.54
CA PRO A 498 9.48 45.68 -44.76
C PRO A 498 10.97 45.68 -45.18
N ARG A 499 11.59 44.48 -45.28
CA ARG A 499 12.23 43.99 -46.53
C ARG A 499 12.81 42.55 -46.48
N ARG A 500 12.23 41.69 -47.36
CA ARG A 500 12.88 40.75 -48.32
C ARG A 500 13.47 39.39 -47.88
N LEU A 501 12.88 38.34 -48.51
CA LEU A 501 13.52 37.19 -49.21
C LEU A 501 14.40 36.21 -48.38
N ALA A 502 14.41 34.88 -48.54
CA ALA A 502 13.56 33.85 -49.19
C ALA A 502 14.18 32.46 -48.82
N SER A 503 13.73 31.24 -49.18
CA SER A 503 12.60 30.67 -49.94
C SER A 503 12.53 29.14 -49.73
N ARG A 504 11.37 28.49 -49.98
CA ARG A 504 11.19 27.03 -50.31
C ARG A 504 11.47 26.03 -49.16
N ASN A 505 10.87 24.82 -49.10
CA ASN A 505 9.76 24.21 -49.85
C ASN A 505 9.18 23.01 -49.06
N THR A 506 7.87 22.80 -49.19
CA THR A 506 7.13 21.51 -49.21
C THR A 506 7.75 20.25 -48.59
N THR A 507 7.15 19.80 -47.49
CA THR A 507 7.21 18.41 -46.97
C THR A 507 6.25 17.52 -47.78
N LEU A 508 6.68 16.32 -48.19
CA LEU A 508 5.77 15.27 -48.66
C LEU A 508 6.36 13.87 -48.41
N ALA A 509 5.59 13.04 -47.71
CA ALA A 509 5.61 11.56 -47.65
C ALA A 509 6.95 10.80 -47.52
N CYS A 510 7.03 9.93 -46.51
CA CYS A 510 6.87 8.49 -46.76
C CYS A 510 6.52 7.72 -45.47
N CYS A 511 5.71 6.69 -45.62
CA CYS A 511 5.38 5.74 -44.56
C CYS A 511 6.61 4.89 -44.19
N LEU A 512 6.80 4.63 -42.90
CA LEU A 512 7.35 3.35 -42.46
C LEU A 512 6.63 2.92 -41.18
N THR A 513 5.80 1.90 -41.32
CA THR A 513 5.20 1.17 -40.19
C THR A 513 6.31 0.49 -39.40
N LEU A 514 6.49 0.87 -38.15
CA LEU A 514 7.26 0.09 -37.18
C LEU A 514 6.29 -0.34 -36.07
N THR A 515 5.81 -1.58 -36.17
CA THR A 515 5.05 -2.23 -35.12
C THR A 515 5.97 -2.44 -33.93
N LEU A 516 5.87 -1.57 -32.93
CA LEU A 516 6.58 -1.73 -31.66
C LEU A 516 5.69 -2.57 -30.75
N PHE A 517 5.84 -3.89 -30.81
CA PHE A 517 5.31 -4.77 -29.77
C PHE A 517 6.03 -4.41 -28.47
N VAL A 518 5.34 -3.73 -27.56
CA VAL A 518 5.77 -3.58 -26.17
C VAL A 518 5.45 -4.92 -25.50
N GLY A 519 6.44 -5.81 -25.44
CA GLY A 519 6.36 -6.96 -24.58
C GLY A 519 6.50 -6.48 -23.15
N LEU A 520 5.38 -6.48 -22.40
CA LEU A 520 5.39 -6.37 -20.95
C LEU A 520 6.21 -7.54 -20.42
N THR A 521 7.29 -7.24 -19.69
CA THR A 521 7.97 -8.23 -18.86
C THR A 521 7.49 -8.01 -17.43
N SER A 522 6.73 -8.96 -16.90
CA SER A 522 6.45 -9.02 -15.47
C SER A 522 7.77 -9.03 -14.69
N GLU A 523 7.85 -8.22 -13.63
CA GLU A 523 8.85 -8.49 -12.60
C GLU A 523 8.43 -9.81 -11.95
N VAL A 524 9.30 -10.82 -12.00
CA VAL A 524 9.08 -12.05 -11.25
C VAL A 524 9.26 -11.71 -9.78
N ASN A 525 8.23 -11.91 -8.97
CA ASN A 525 8.33 -11.77 -7.52
C ASN A 525 9.53 -12.59 -7.03
N ALA A 526 10.48 -11.92 -6.35
CA ALA A 526 11.60 -12.61 -5.76
C ALA A 526 11.08 -13.54 -4.65
N THR A 527 11.54 -14.79 -4.66
CA THR A 527 11.31 -15.75 -3.57
C THR A 527 11.92 -15.22 -2.28
N VAL A 528 11.48 -15.74 -1.14
CA VAL A 528 12.16 -15.49 0.14
C VAL A 528 13.65 -15.82 0.04
N PHE A 529 14.47 -15.07 0.76
CA PHE A 529 15.90 -15.31 0.83
C PHE A 529 16.21 -16.28 1.97
N VAL A 530 16.68 -17.48 1.63
CA VAL A 530 17.20 -18.43 2.61
C VAL A 530 18.54 -17.90 3.12
N ASP A 531 18.59 -17.54 4.40
CA ASP A 531 19.73 -16.94 5.07
C ASP A 531 20.60 -17.99 5.76
N ARG A 532 19.99 -19.06 6.26
CA ARG A 532 20.65 -20.24 6.86
C ARG A 532 19.95 -21.51 6.42
N ASP A 533 20.70 -22.57 6.10
CA ASP A 533 20.14 -23.86 5.66
C ASP A 533 20.94 -25.08 6.17
N TYR A 534 20.37 -25.85 7.09
CA TYR A 534 21.03 -26.99 7.74
C TYR A 534 20.37 -28.32 7.35
N THR A 535 20.99 -29.01 6.39
CA THR A 535 20.57 -30.32 5.84
C THR A 535 21.13 -31.53 6.60
N PHE A 536 21.70 -31.29 7.79
CA PHE A 536 22.18 -32.30 8.77
C PHE A 536 22.86 -33.55 8.18
N GLY A 537 23.81 -33.36 7.26
CA GLY A 537 24.69 -34.41 6.75
C GLY A 537 24.42 -34.88 5.33
N ASP A 538 23.42 -34.32 4.65
CA ASP A 538 23.15 -34.58 3.22
C ASP A 538 24.19 -33.91 2.30
N GLU A 539 24.82 -32.84 2.78
CA GLU A 539 26.02 -32.23 2.23
C GLU A 539 27.20 -33.21 2.19
N ALA A 540 27.73 -33.48 0.98
CA ALA A 540 28.92 -34.32 0.82
C ALA A 540 30.19 -33.74 1.51
N GLY A 541 30.17 -32.45 1.84
CA GLY A 541 31.21 -31.77 2.63
C GLY A 541 31.17 -32.09 4.13
N GLU A 542 30.00 -32.39 4.69
CA GLU A 542 29.86 -32.73 6.12
C GLU A 542 30.48 -34.09 6.46
N GLY A 543 30.54 -35.02 5.50
CA GLY A 543 31.01 -36.39 5.75
C GLY A 543 30.10 -37.18 6.70
N GLY A 544 28.81 -36.82 6.76
CA GLY A 544 27.83 -37.43 7.65
C GLY A 544 27.69 -38.94 7.47
N ALA A 545 27.43 -39.65 8.56
CA ALA A 545 27.15 -41.09 8.54
C ALA A 545 26.34 -41.53 9.77
N THR A 546 25.31 -42.34 9.54
CA THR A 546 24.39 -42.81 10.59
C THR A 546 25.10 -43.40 11.81
N GLY A 547 24.80 -42.87 12.99
CA GLY A 547 25.37 -43.29 14.28
C GLY A 547 26.71 -42.63 14.64
N ASN A 548 27.30 -41.82 13.75
CA ASN A 548 28.37 -40.90 14.13
C ASN A 548 27.78 -39.65 14.80
N VAL A 549 28.63 -38.94 15.55
CA VAL A 549 28.33 -37.61 16.09
C VAL A 549 28.13 -36.62 14.94
N LEU A 550 27.14 -35.73 15.05
CA LEU A 550 26.90 -34.63 14.13
C LEU A 550 28.19 -33.80 13.94
N GLY A 551 28.48 -33.34 12.73
CA GLY A 551 29.69 -32.57 12.41
C GLY A 551 31.02 -33.32 12.45
N SER A 552 31.09 -34.53 13.02
CA SER A 552 32.38 -35.24 13.19
C SER A 552 33.04 -35.70 11.88
N GLY A 553 32.35 -35.60 10.74
CA GLY A 553 32.87 -35.94 9.42
C GLY A 553 33.68 -34.82 8.74
N ASN A 554 33.41 -33.55 9.05
CA ASN A 554 34.06 -32.39 8.42
C ASN A 554 35.38 -31.98 9.11
N GLY A 555 35.59 -32.42 10.36
CA GLY A 555 36.80 -32.14 11.15
C GLY A 555 36.77 -30.85 11.97
N PHE A 556 35.61 -30.20 12.07
CA PHE A 556 35.38 -28.96 12.82
C PHE A 556 34.36 -29.11 13.98
N ASP A 557 33.69 -30.27 14.09
CA ASP A 557 32.67 -30.57 15.11
C ASP A 557 31.49 -29.55 15.10
N SER A 558 31.09 -29.13 13.89
CA SER A 558 29.97 -28.23 13.60
C SER A 558 29.06 -28.78 12.50
N THR A 559 27.81 -28.31 12.40
CA THR A 559 26.98 -28.47 11.20
C THR A 559 27.55 -27.65 10.04
N TRP A 560 27.00 -27.83 8.84
CA TRP A 560 27.26 -26.98 7.68
C TRP A 560 26.04 -26.11 7.37
N ASP A 561 26.24 -24.80 7.21
CA ASP A 561 25.25 -23.88 6.66
C ASP A 561 25.32 -23.85 5.12
N SER A 562 24.32 -24.39 4.45
CA SER A 562 24.29 -24.61 3.00
C SER A 562 23.97 -23.32 2.22
N ALA A 563 23.45 -22.28 2.88
CA ALA A 563 23.07 -21.02 2.26
C ALA A 563 24.25 -20.05 2.07
N GLY A 564 25.23 -20.08 2.97
CA GLY A 564 26.36 -19.14 2.98
C GLY A 564 27.43 -19.38 1.90
N SER A 565 28.38 -18.46 1.81
CA SER A 565 29.46 -18.43 0.81
C SER A 565 30.87 -18.52 1.45
N PRO A 566 31.78 -19.37 0.93
CA PRO A 566 33.10 -19.56 1.54
C PRO A 566 33.95 -18.30 1.57
N GLY A 567 34.19 -17.79 2.78
CA GLY A 567 34.99 -16.59 3.01
C GLY A 567 34.28 -15.27 2.68
N ALA A 568 32.93 -15.26 2.67
CA ALA A 568 32.13 -14.04 2.61
C ALA A 568 31.63 -13.58 3.99
N GLY A 569 31.73 -14.42 5.03
CA GLY A 569 31.32 -14.09 6.40
C GLY A 569 29.85 -14.38 6.74
N ASP A 570 29.07 -14.88 5.77
CA ASP A 570 27.67 -15.28 5.93
C ASP A 570 27.47 -16.72 6.45
N TYR A 571 28.48 -17.61 6.38
CA TYR A 571 28.38 -18.95 6.99
C TYR A 571 28.17 -18.89 8.52
N GLN A 572 27.06 -19.44 9.00
CA GLN A 572 26.72 -19.54 10.43
C GLN A 572 26.60 -21.00 10.93
N ASP A 573 27.62 -21.83 10.66
CA ASP A 573 27.73 -23.21 11.17
C ASP A 573 27.40 -23.32 12.68
N LEU A 574 26.59 -24.32 13.06
CA LEU A 574 26.20 -24.53 14.46
C LEU A 574 27.17 -25.49 15.15
N PHE A 575 27.70 -25.10 16.31
CA PHE A 575 28.54 -25.96 17.13
C PHE A 575 27.73 -27.10 17.74
N VAL A 576 28.35 -28.29 17.77
CA VAL A 576 27.75 -29.52 18.28
C VAL A 576 28.06 -29.69 19.78
N VAL A 577 27.03 -29.78 20.62
CA VAL A 577 27.18 -29.87 22.09
C VAL A 577 26.67 -31.22 22.61
N ASN A 578 27.47 -31.88 23.44
CA ASN A 578 27.19 -33.19 24.06
C ASN A 578 26.90 -34.38 23.13
N ASN A 579 27.16 -34.22 21.82
CA ASN A 579 27.22 -35.27 20.80
C ASN A 579 25.85 -35.83 20.31
N PRO A 580 24.91 -34.99 19.84
CA PRO A 580 23.78 -35.47 19.03
C PRO A 580 24.31 -36.24 17.80
N THR A 581 23.52 -37.17 17.27
CA THR A 581 24.02 -38.13 16.26
C THR A 581 23.24 -38.10 14.96
N TYR A 582 23.94 -38.35 13.84
CA TYR A 582 23.31 -38.54 12.54
C TYR A 582 22.42 -39.77 12.53
N ILE A 583 21.21 -39.65 11.99
CA ILE A 583 20.25 -40.75 11.83
C ILE A 583 19.78 -40.85 10.37
N ALA A 584 19.53 -42.05 9.87
CA ALA A 584 19.01 -42.22 8.50
C ALA A 584 17.52 -41.86 8.44
N VAL A 585 17.19 -40.87 7.60
CA VAL A 585 15.84 -40.32 7.39
C VAL A 585 15.38 -40.39 5.93
N GLY A 586 16.26 -40.78 5.00
CA GLY A 586 15.91 -40.97 3.59
C GLY A 586 14.91 -42.10 3.31
N VAL A 587 14.29 -42.08 2.12
CA VAL A 587 13.36 -43.14 1.69
C VAL A 587 13.94 -44.55 1.84
N GLY A 588 13.20 -45.42 2.53
CA GLY A 588 13.61 -46.79 2.86
C GLY A 588 14.31 -46.95 4.21
N ALA A 589 14.64 -45.86 4.91
CA ALA A 589 15.08 -45.91 6.31
C ALA A 589 13.92 -46.23 7.28
N LEU A 590 14.25 -46.68 8.49
CA LEU A 590 13.26 -46.91 9.56
C LEU A 590 12.58 -45.60 10.03
N ASN A 591 13.28 -44.48 9.89
CA ASN A 591 12.78 -43.14 10.22
C ASN A 591 12.58 -42.29 8.95
N ALA A 592 12.14 -42.91 7.84
CA ALA A 592 11.90 -42.20 6.59
C ALA A 592 11.03 -40.93 6.79
N ARG A 593 11.58 -39.75 6.50
CA ARG A 593 10.89 -38.46 6.43
C ARG A 593 10.17 -38.34 5.07
N PRO A 594 8.99 -37.71 5.00
CA PRO A 594 8.42 -37.26 3.73
C PRO A 594 9.42 -36.37 2.94
N GLY A 595 9.41 -36.41 1.61
CA GLY A 595 10.34 -35.63 0.78
C GLY A 595 11.79 -36.13 0.72
N ALA A 596 12.36 -36.61 1.83
CA ALA A 596 13.77 -36.95 1.96
C ALA A 596 14.30 -37.99 0.94
N ALA A 597 15.44 -37.69 0.33
CA ALA A 597 16.04 -38.48 -0.74
C ALA A 597 16.59 -39.84 -0.24
N SER A 598 16.89 -40.76 -1.18
CA SER A 598 17.45 -42.06 -0.83
C SER A 598 18.88 -41.91 -0.29
N GLY A 599 19.04 -42.07 1.02
CA GLY A 599 20.32 -41.95 1.71
C GLY A 599 20.41 -40.75 2.65
N SER A 600 19.37 -39.89 2.67
CA SER A 600 19.36 -38.72 3.53
C SER A 600 19.54 -39.03 5.01
N LEU A 601 20.23 -38.12 5.69
CA LEU A 601 20.51 -38.08 7.11
C LEU A 601 19.72 -36.92 7.75
N GLY A 602 19.44 -37.07 9.03
CA GLY A 602 18.99 -35.98 9.90
C GLY A 602 19.70 -36.12 11.24
N VAL A 603 19.29 -35.34 12.24
CA VAL A 603 19.85 -35.37 13.60
C VAL A 603 18.90 -36.07 14.59
N SER A 604 19.47 -36.78 15.56
CA SER A 604 18.77 -37.31 16.74
C SER A 604 19.27 -36.59 18.00
N PHE A 605 18.33 -36.06 18.79
CA PHE A 605 18.54 -35.49 20.12
C PHE A 605 17.97 -36.41 21.21
N ASP A 606 18.67 -36.54 22.34
CA ASP A 606 18.33 -37.45 23.45
C ASP A 606 17.44 -36.81 24.53
N GLY A 607 17.34 -35.48 24.54
CA GLY A 607 16.50 -34.71 25.47
C GLY A 607 17.06 -34.61 26.89
N VAL A 608 18.37 -34.82 27.08
CA VAL A 608 19.05 -34.74 28.38
C VAL A 608 20.02 -33.57 28.43
N ASP A 609 20.97 -33.50 27.51
CA ASP A 609 21.96 -32.41 27.45
C ASP A 609 22.49 -32.08 26.04
N ASP A 610 21.97 -32.70 24.97
CA ASP A 610 22.44 -32.51 23.60
C ASP A 610 21.67 -31.44 22.81
N TYR A 611 22.41 -30.63 22.04
CA TYR A 611 21.88 -29.55 21.19
C TYR A 611 22.94 -29.06 20.20
N VAL A 612 22.54 -28.21 19.26
CA VAL A 612 23.43 -27.39 18.44
C VAL A 612 23.17 -25.90 18.64
N SER A 613 24.21 -25.07 18.52
CA SER A 613 24.14 -23.62 18.79
C SER A 613 25.06 -22.82 17.88
N SER A 614 24.62 -21.65 17.40
CA SER A 614 25.48 -20.73 16.66
C SER A 614 26.64 -20.19 17.53
N PRO A 615 27.81 -19.88 16.95
CA PRO A 615 28.97 -19.29 17.64
C PRO A 615 28.71 -17.88 18.16
N ILE A 616 27.83 -17.15 17.48
CA ILE A 616 27.45 -15.77 17.77
C ILE A 616 25.96 -15.69 18.11
N ASN A 617 25.57 -14.61 18.76
CA ASN A 617 24.16 -14.33 18.97
C ASN A 617 23.58 -13.75 17.68
N LEU A 618 22.62 -14.46 17.10
CA LEU A 618 21.93 -14.07 15.88
C LEU A 618 20.71 -13.25 16.29
N ALA A 619 20.98 -11.97 16.56
CA ALA A 619 19.99 -10.94 16.85
C ALA A 619 19.00 -10.74 15.67
N ARG A 620 18.16 -9.69 15.70
CA ARG A 620 17.29 -9.39 14.55
C ARG A 620 18.12 -9.29 13.26
N PRO A 621 17.59 -9.65 12.08
CA PRO A 621 18.32 -9.51 10.81
C PRO A 621 18.91 -8.09 10.63
N SER A 622 18.13 -7.05 10.91
CA SER A 622 18.56 -5.64 10.91
C SER A 622 19.68 -5.24 11.89
N GLU A 623 20.08 -6.12 12.81
CA GLU A 623 21.11 -5.89 13.84
C GLU A 623 22.38 -6.73 13.63
N VAL A 624 22.36 -7.68 12.67
CA VAL A 624 23.51 -8.53 12.34
C VAL A 624 24.44 -7.83 11.35
N TRP A 625 23.90 -7.19 10.31
CA TRP A 625 24.65 -6.74 9.12
C TRP A 625 25.74 -5.69 9.36
N ASN A 626 25.63 -4.84 10.39
CA ASN A 626 26.62 -3.78 10.68
C ASN A 626 27.43 -4.04 11.97
N ASN A 627 27.36 -5.26 12.49
CA ASN A 627 27.85 -5.54 13.83
C ASN A 627 29.35 -5.82 13.88
N THR A 628 30.13 -4.76 14.12
CA THR A 628 31.60 -4.82 14.25
C THR A 628 32.13 -5.67 15.41
N LEU A 629 31.28 -6.14 16.34
CA LEU A 629 31.66 -7.14 17.35
C LEU A 629 31.79 -8.54 16.73
N TYR A 630 30.90 -8.87 15.79
CA TYR A 630 30.84 -10.17 15.11
C TYR A 630 31.65 -10.17 13.81
N TYR A 631 31.70 -9.04 13.10
CA TYR A 631 32.44 -8.84 11.85
C TYR A 631 33.50 -7.74 11.99
N PRO A 632 34.60 -7.97 12.74
CA PRO A 632 35.57 -6.93 13.09
C PRO A 632 36.57 -6.55 11.98
N SER A 633 36.52 -7.18 10.80
CA SER A 633 37.49 -6.96 9.73
C SER A 633 36.97 -7.08 8.29
N GLU A 634 35.72 -7.47 8.09
CA GLU A 634 35.07 -7.63 6.78
C GLU A 634 33.62 -7.15 6.91
N ASP A 635 33.05 -6.54 5.87
CA ASP A 635 31.64 -6.17 5.86
C ASP A 635 30.79 -7.44 5.66
N PHE A 636 29.71 -7.61 6.45
CA PHE A 636 28.78 -8.72 6.24
C PHE A 636 28.13 -8.60 4.84
N PRO A 637 28.03 -9.68 4.06
CA PRO A 637 27.87 -9.56 2.61
C PRO A 637 26.45 -9.21 2.16
N HIS A 638 25.47 -9.30 3.07
CA HIS A 638 24.05 -9.02 2.80
C HIS A 638 23.56 -7.85 3.64
N ASN A 639 22.96 -6.84 3.03
CA ASN A 639 22.43 -5.69 3.76
C ASN A 639 21.02 -5.95 4.30
N TYR A 640 20.92 -6.45 5.53
CA TYR A 640 19.64 -6.69 6.21
C TYR A 640 19.06 -5.44 6.91
N ASP A 641 19.60 -4.24 6.68
CA ASP A 641 19.10 -3.05 7.39
C ASP A 641 17.61 -2.82 7.18
N GLY A 642 16.87 -2.60 8.27
CA GLY A 642 15.42 -2.48 8.24
C GLY A 642 14.62 -3.79 8.09
N ILE A 643 15.26 -4.95 7.82
CA ILE A 643 14.59 -6.25 7.78
C ILE A 643 14.29 -6.76 9.19
N LYS A 644 12.99 -6.89 9.51
CA LYS A 644 12.46 -7.48 10.75
C LYS A 644 11.62 -8.74 10.50
N LEU A 645 11.43 -9.10 9.23
CA LEU A 645 10.66 -10.28 8.83
C LEU A 645 11.59 -11.47 8.70
N GLN A 646 11.27 -12.55 9.41
CA GLN A 646 12.02 -13.80 9.40
C GLN A 646 11.07 -14.99 9.56
N GLY A 647 11.47 -16.12 9.00
CA GLY A 647 10.81 -17.39 9.14
C GLY A 647 11.81 -18.48 9.51
N MET A 648 11.36 -19.47 10.27
CA MET A 648 12.14 -20.64 10.64
C MET A 648 11.29 -21.87 10.40
N GLN A 649 11.77 -22.81 9.61
CA GLN A 649 11.08 -24.08 9.37
C GLN A 649 12.03 -25.26 9.48
N LEU A 650 11.49 -26.39 9.90
CA LEU A 650 12.18 -27.67 9.92
C LEU A 650 11.20 -28.83 10.03
N TRP A 651 11.70 -30.02 9.74
CA TRP A 651 10.99 -31.26 10.06
C TRP A 651 11.39 -31.77 11.44
N VAL A 652 10.41 -32.26 12.19
CA VAL A 652 10.61 -32.88 13.50
C VAL A 652 9.85 -34.19 13.64
N LYS A 653 10.42 -35.11 14.42
CA LYS A 653 9.77 -36.34 14.87
C LYS A 653 9.93 -36.49 16.39
N PRO A 654 9.02 -35.90 17.19
CA PRO A 654 9.06 -35.99 18.64
C PRO A 654 8.99 -37.44 19.13
N ASN A 655 9.78 -37.79 20.15
CA ASN A 655 9.89 -39.14 20.68
C ASN A 655 8.53 -39.74 21.14
N GLY A 656 8.27 -41.02 20.88
CA GLY A 656 7.04 -41.74 21.26
C GLY A 656 6.57 -41.74 22.72
N ALA A 657 7.27 -41.07 23.64
CA ALA A 657 6.81 -40.80 24.99
C ALA A 657 6.43 -39.31 25.18
N THR A 658 5.15 -39.06 25.46
CA THR A 658 4.68 -37.77 26.01
C THR A 658 5.43 -37.49 27.31
N GLN A 659 6.17 -36.37 27.39
CA GLN A 659 7.00 -36.08 28.56
C GLN A 659 6.31 -35.18 29.59
N ALA A 660 5.26 -34.45 29.18
CA ALA A 660 4.60 -33.43 30.01
C ALA A 660 5.59 -32.41 30.63
N VAL A 661 6.64 -32.09 29.86
CA VAL A 661 7.61 -31.02 30.11
C VAL A 661 7.80 -30.25 28.81
N ARG A 662 8.19 -28.98 28.95
CA ARG A 662 8.56 -28.13 27.84
C ARG A 662 9.79 -28.67 27.11
N GLN A 663 9.76 -28.65 25.78
CA GLN A 663 10.89 -28.95 24.92
C GLN A 663 10.98 -27.86 23.84
N ASP A 664 12.09 -27.14 23.77
CA ASP A 664 12.30 -26.11 22.75
C ASP A 664 13.05 -26.71 21.54
N ILE A 665 12.45 -26.59 20.35
CA ILE A 665 12.91 -27.29 19.13
C ILE A 665 13.94 -26.46 18.39
N ILE A 666 13.55 -25.24 17.99
CA ILE A 666 14.38 -24.25 17.30
C ILE A 666 14.08 -22.88 17.88
N LYS A 667 15.12 -22.10 18.16
CA LYS A 667 15.05 -20.75 18.72
C LYS A 667 16.22 -19.92 18.25
N ASN A 668 15.99 -18.75 17.67
CA ASN A 668 17.04 -17.76 17.44
C ASN A 668 16.96 -16.55 18.37
N SER A 669 15.90 -16.43 19.16
CA SER A 669 15.80 -15.39 20.17
C SER A 669 14.96 -15.83 21.36
N GLY A 670 14.97 -15.03 22.43
CA GLY A 670 14.04 -15.20 23.55
C GLY A 670 12.59 -14.88 23.18
N GLU A 671 12.28 -14.59 21.93
CA GLU A 671 10.99 -14.13 21.43
C GLU A 671 10.65 -14.72 20.04
N HIS A 672 11.45 -15.68 19.54
CA HIS A 672 11.21 -16.41 18.30
C HIS A 672 11.64 -17.88 18.45
N GLY A 673 10.72 -18.81 18.21
CA GLY A 673 10.99 -20.22 18.27
C GLY A 673 9.76 -21.13 18.33
N ILE A 674 10.01 -22.39 18.01
CA ILE A 674 9.01 -23.46 17.99
C ILE A 674 9.29 -24.40 19.16
N SER A 675 8.26 -24.82 19.87
CA SER A 675 8.37 -25.65 21.06
C SER A 675 7.22 -26.64 21.20
N ILE A 676 7.42 -27.62 22.08
CA ILE A 676 6.38 -28.45 22.67
C ILE A 676 6.16 -27.94 24.10
N THR A 677 4.92 -27.65 24.46
CA THR A 677 4.57 -27.16 25.81
C THR A 677 4.52 -28.31 26.82
N GLU A 678 4.46 -27.96 28.12
CA GLU A 678 4.18 -28.92 29.20
C GLU A 678 2.85 -29.67 29.02
N ASN A 679 1.91 -29.10 28.26
CA ASN A 679 0.62 -29.72 27.94
C ASN A 679 0.70 -30.75 26.80
N ASN A 680 1.87 -30.96 26.18
CA ASN A 680 2.09 -31.82 25.00
C ASN A 680 1.39 -31.28 23.73
N THR A 681 1.29 -29.95 23.64
CA THR A 681 0.77 -29.18 22.50
C THR A 681 1.89 -28.37 21.86
N TRP A 682 1.66 -27.88 20.63
CA TRP A 682 2.57 -26.97 19.95
C TRP A 682 2.57 -25.60 20.62
N GLY A 683 3.76 -25.05 20.82
CA GLY A 683 4.00 -23.77 21.49
C GLY A 683 4.70 -22.78 20.59
N LEU A 684 4.04 -21.65 20.30
CA LEU A 684 4.59 -20.51 19.55
C LEU A 684 5.35 -19.59 20.51
N VAL A 685 6.67 -19.46 20.36
CA VAL A 685 7.47 -18.47 21.08
C VAL A 685 7.43 -17.17 20.28
N THR A 686 6.74 -16.18 20.84
CA THR A 686 6.56 -14.84 20.31
C THR A 686 6.38 -13.88 21.48
N ASP A 687 7.09 -12.76 21.48
CA ASP A 687 6.91 -11.65 22.44
C ASP A 687 7.23 -12.03 23.92
N SER A 688 7.81 -13.21 24.16
CA SER A 688 8.14 -13.76 25.48
C SER A 688 9.03 -15.00 25.36
N PRO A 689 9.93 -15.29 26.31
CA PRO A 689 10.71 -16.54 26.35
C PRO A 689 9.84 -17.77 26.64
N ASP A 690 8.62 -17.59 27.15
CA ASP A 690 7.66 -18.66 27.41
C ASP A 690 6.70 -18.85 26.22
N PRO A 691 6.45 -20.10 25.79
CA PRO A 691 5.69 -20.38 24.60
C PRO A 691 4.20 -20.17 24.86
N ARG A 692 3.52 -19.59 23.87
CA ARG A 692 2.07 -19.52 23.83
C ARG A 692 1.55 -20.86 23.38
N ASP A 693 0.80 -21.52 24.26
CA ASP A 693 0.14 -22.79 23.99
C ASP A 693 -0.97 -22.60 22.95
N THR A 694 -0.80 -23.20 21.78
CA THR A 694 -1.77 -23.14 20.66
C THR A 694 -2.97 -24.08 20.87
N GLY A 695 -2.91 -25.00 21.84
CA GLY A 695 -3.89 -26.07 22.03
C GLY A 695 -3.81 -27.19 20.99
N ALA A 696 -3.03 -27.06 19.91
CA ALA A 696 -2.85 -28.08 18.90
C ALA A 696 -1.96 -29.22 19.41
N ALA A 697 -2.45 -30.47 19.36
CA ALA A 697 -1.76 -31.62 19.93
C ALA A 697 -0.53 -32.06 19.10
N VAL A 698 0.54 -32.49 19.78
CA VAL A 698 1.75 -33.02 19.13
C VAL A 698 1.57 -34.48 18.71
N ALA A 699 1.92 -34.78 17.46
CA ALA A 699 1.92 -36.14 16.90
C ALA A 699 3.27 -36.84 17.16
N TYR A 700 3.40 -37.48 18.32
CA TYR A 700 4.60 -38.24 18.69
C TYR A 700 4.82 -39.48 17.80
N ASP A 701 6.08 -39.86 17.60
CA ASP A 701 6.56 -40.88 16.64
C ASP A 701 6.18 -40.61 15.17
N GLN A 702 5.72 -39.41 14.82
CA GLN A 702 5.37 -39.01 13.45
C GLN A 702 6.18 -37.80 13.00
N TRP A 703 6.64 -37.82 11.74
CA TRP A 703 7.25 -36.67 11.11
C TRP A 703 6.21 -35.58 10.91
N THR A 704 6.55 -34.38 11.35
CA THR A 704 5.73 -33.16 11.27
C THR A 704 6.64 -32.05 10.75
N HIS A 705 6.20 -31.36 9.70
CA HIS A 705 6.81 -30.09 9.31
C HIS A 705 6.26 -29.00 10.22
N VAL A 706 7.14 -28.14 10.74
CA VAL A 706 6.74 -26.99 11.55
C VAL A 706 7.45 -25.74 11.04
N GLU A 707 6.71 -24.64 10.96
CA GLU A 707 7.22 -23.35 10.49
C GLU A 707 6.66 -22.24 11.37
N GLN A 708 7.53 -21.35 11.83
CA GLN A 708 7.12 -20.05 12.38
C GLN A 708 7.50 -18.95 11.40
N VAL A 709 6.55 -18.07 11.08
CA VAL A 709 6.79 -16.83 10.35
C VAL A 709 6.47 -15.62 11.24
N SER A 710 7.26 -14.55 11.16
CA SER A 710 6.87 -13.27 11.75
C SER A 710 6.03 -12.43 10.78
N GLY A 711 5.08 -11.66 11.30
CA GLY A 711 4.55 -10.51 10.56
C GLY A 711 3.49 -10.72 9.46
N VAL A 712 2.93 -11.90 9.27
CA VAL A 712 1.76 -12.10 8.38
C VAL A 712 0.46 -11.51 9.00
N PRO A 713 -0.55 -11.09 8.19
CA PRO A 713 -0.60 -11.14 6.72
C PRO A 713 -0.04 -9.88 6.01
N PHE A 714 0.36 -8.82 6.73
CA PHE A 714 0.73 -7.54 6.11
C PHE A 714 2.24 -7.46 5.78
N ILE A 715 2.58 -7.66 4.50
CA ILE A 715 3.95 -7.91 3.99
C ILE A 715 4.76 -6.61 3.71
N THR A 716 4.18 -5.42 3.92
CA THR A 716 4.75 -4.15 3.41
C THR A 716 6.07 -3.72 4.10
N LYS A 717 7.17 -3.71 3.33
CA LYS A 717 8.48 -3.10 3.67
C LYS A 717 9.20 -3.64 4.92
N GLY A 718 9.24 -4.96 5.12
CA GLY A 718 10.19 -5.57 6.07
C GLY A 718 9.88 -5.33 7.55
N SER A 719 8.70 -4.80 7.90
CA SER A 719 8.25 -4.62 9.28
C SER A 719 6.77 -4.94 9.40
N SER A 720 6.39 -5.62 10.48
CA SER A 720 4.98 -5.93 10.76
C SER A 720 4.66 -5.76 12.23
N GLN A 721 3.37 -5.53 12.51
CA GLN A 721 2.81 -5.32 13.84
C GLN A 721 2.46 -6.65 14.54
N TYR A 722 2.45 -7.76 13.77
CA TYR A 722 2.00 -9.08 14.20
C TYR A 722 3.19 -9.92 14.68
N GLY A 723 3.08 -10.49 15.88
CA GLY A 723 4.14 -11.24 16.56
C GLY A 723 4.51 -12.58 15.90
N GLY A 724 3.61 -13.14 15.08
CA GLY A 724 3.88 -14.29 14.20
C GLY A 724 2.80 -15.35 14.19
N VAL A 725 2.99 -16.35 13.33
CA VAL A 725 2.11 -17.51 13.12
C VAL A 725 2.94 -18.79 13.19
N LEU A 726 2.36 -19.84 13.79
CA LEU A 726 2.91 -21.20 13.76
C LEU A 726 2.07 -22.07 12.81
N PHE A 727 2.71 -22.59 11.78
CA PHE A 727 2.18 -23.64 10.91
C PHE A 727 2.67 -25.02 11.36
N VAL A 728 1.78 -26.00 11.27
CA VAL A 728 2.05 -27.43 11.52
C VAL A 728 1.49 -28.21 10.34
N ASN A 729 2.37 -28.83 9.55
CA ASN A 729 2.02 -29.44 8.26
C ASN A 729 1.16 -28.50 7.39
N GLY A 730 1.65 -27.28 7.16
CA GLY A 730 0.97 -26.25 6.36
C GLY A 730 -0.31 -25.63 6.97
N VAL A 731 -0.81 -26.12 8.10
CA VAL A 731 -2.02 -25.57 8.75
C VAL A 731 -1.63 -24.60 9.85
N ALA A 732 -2.18 -23.38 9.85
CA ALA A 732 -1.95 -22.40 10.90
C ALA A 732 -2.66 -22.85 12.19
N VAL A 733 -1.89 -23.15 13.24
CA VAL A 733 -2.39 -23.67 14.52
C VAL A 733 -2.45 -22.62 15.64
N GLY A 734 -1.73 -21.51 15.50
CA GLY A 734 -1.80 -20.38 16.43
C GLY A 734 -1.14 -19.14 15.88
N ALA A 735 -1.65 -17.98 16.27
CA ALA A 735 -1.19 -16.67 15.81
C ALA A 735 -1.10 -15.65 16.95
N HIS A 736 -0.36 -14.55 16.73
CA HIS A 736 -0.26 -13.47 17.71
C HIS A 736 -0.19 -12.08 17.06
N THR A 737 -0.99 -11.15 17.59
CA THR A 737 -1.22 -9.81 17.03
C THR A 737 -0.39 -8.69 17.65
N ALA A 738 0.28 -8.92 18.78
CA ALA A 738 1.11 -7.89 19.41
C ALA A 738 2.60 -8.15 19.17
N ALA A 739 3.31 -7.07 18.79
CA ALA A 739 4.76 -7.01 18.78
C ALA A 739 5.21 -5.95 19.79
N THR A 740 5.78 -6.36 20.93
CA THR A 740 6.66 -5.45 21.69
C THR A 740 8.05 -5.46 21.06
N GLU A 741 8.83 -4.40 21.30
CA GLU A 741 10.12 -4.21 20.63
C GLU A 741 11.15 -5.21 21.14
N PHE A 742 11.32 -6.30 20.39
CA PHE A 742 12.39 -7.28 20.49
C PHE A 742 13.74 -6.71 20.99
N TYR A 743 14.28 -7.28 22.07
CA TYR A 743 15.60 -6.92 22.62
C TYR A 743 16.27 -8.17 23.22
N VAL A 744 16.64 -9.11 22.35
CA VAL A 744 17.21 -10.40 22.75
C VAL A 744 18.40 -10.80 21.86
N ASN A 745 19.59 -10.69 22.44
CA ASN A 745 20.86 -11.14 21.89
C ASN A 745 21.06 -12.61 22.30
N GLN A 746 20.59 -13.58 21.50
CA GLN A 746 20.70 -15.01 21.78
C GLN A 746 21.23 -15.79 20.57
N PRO A 747 21.83 -16.97 20.76
CA PRO A 747 22.25 -17.81 19.65
C PRO A 747 21.05 -18.52 19.00
N LEU A 748 21.17 -18.85 17.71
CA LEU A 748 20.33 -19.88 17.10
C LEU A 748 20.67 -21.21 17.75
N THR A 749 19.69 -21.80 18.41
CA THR A 749 19.76 -23.10 19.06
C THR A 749 18.74 -24.04 18.44
N ILE A 750 19.15 -25.28 18.21
CA ILE A 750 18.27 -26.39 17.82
C ILE A 750 18.51 -27.52 18.82
N GLY A 751 17.42 -28.01 19.42
CA GLY A 751 17.45 -29.07 20.42
C GLY A 751 17.40 -28.62 21.89
N ALA A 752 17.47 -27.32 22.19
CA ALA A 752 17.37 -26.79 23.56
C ALA A 752 17.03 -25.29 23.58
N MET A 753 16.92 -24.69 24.77
CA MET A 753 16.88 -23.24 25.00
C MET A 753 18.10 -22.77 25.77
N GLN A 754 18.80 -21.78 25.21
CA GLN A 754 19.94 -21.11 25.86
C GLN A 754 19.63 -19.62 26.10
N LEU A 755 19.24 -19.27 27.33
CA LEU A 755 19.14 -17.87 27.76
C LEU A 755 20.53 -17.22 27.85
N GLU A 756 20.62 -15.95 27.44
CA GLU A 756 21.87 -15.20 27.53
C GLU A 756 22.25 -14.93 29.00
N GLY A 757 23.41 -15.46 29.39
CA GLY A 757 24.20 -14.84 30.45
C GLY A 757 25.20 -13.89 29.80
N ASN A 758 24.92 -12.58 29.90
CA ASN A 758 25.69 -11.43 29.41
C ASN A 758 27.13 -11.77 28.94
N LEU A 759 27.38 -11.69 27.63
CA LEU A 759 28.65 -12.09 26.97
C LEU A 759 29.90 -11.28 27.39
N ASP A 760 29.77 -10.32 28.31
CA ASP A 760 30.88 -9.62 28.98
C ASP A 760 31.55 -10.49 30.08
N GLY A 761 31.82 -11.76 29.76
CA GLY A 761 32.55 -12.70 30.62
C GLY A 761 31.78 -13.28 31.81
N ALA A 762 30.44 -13.13 31.87
CA ALA A 762 29.62 -13.88 32.82
C ALA A 762 29.40 -15.32 32.32
N THR A 763 29.27 -16.28 33.25
CA THR A 763 28.91 -17.65 32.89
C THR A 763 27.48 -17.69 32.37
N ALA A 764 27.29 -18.09 31.11
CA ALA A 764 25.97 -18.43 30.58
C ALA A 764 25.25 -19.41 31.51
N SER A 765 23.93 -19.25 31.66
CA SER A 765 23.09 -20.28 32.27
C SER A 765 23.23 -21.59 31.49
N ALA A 766 23.16 -22.73 32.18
CA ALA A 766 23.04 -24.01 31.50
C ALA A 766 21.77 -24.00 30.62
N PRO A 767 21.79 -24.61 29.43
CA PRO A 767 20.60 -24.73 28.62
C PRO A 767 19.52 -25.55 29.33
N GLU A 768 18.28 -25.27 29.00
CA GLU A 768 17.08 -25.91 29.57
C GLU A 768 16.15 -26.39 28.44
N ASN A 769 15.10 -27.14 28.78
CA ASN A 769 14.06 -27.59 27.84
C ASN A 769 14.57 -28.40 26.63
N TYR A 770 15.52 -29.32 26.85
CA TYR A 770 16.10 -30.17 25.80
C TYR A 770 15.02 -30.98 25.05
N TYR A 771 15.11 -30.99 23.73
CA TYR A 771 14.22 -31.70 22.83
C TYR A 771 14.62 -33.17 22.70
N HIS A 772 13.64 -34.07 22.78
CA HIS A 772 13.85 -35.50 22.57
C HIS A 772 13.11 -35.94 21.30
N GLY A 773 13.86 -36.22 20.25
CA GLY A 773 13.30 -36.58 18.95
C GLY A 773 14.32 -36.50 17.84
N LEU A 774 13.82 -36.55 16.61
CA LEU A 774 14.63 -36.34 15.42
C LEU A 774 14.29 -34.98 14.82
N ALA A 775 15.26 -34.34 14.18
CA ALA A 775 15.04 -33.16 13.35
C ALA A 775 15.77 -33.31 12.00
N ASP A 776 15.29 -32.60 10.98
CA ASP A 776 15.86 -32.60 9.63
C ASP A 776 15.49 -31.31 8.86
N ASP A 777 16.27 -30.96 7.83
CA ASP A 777 16.13 -29.76 6.97
C ASP A 777 15.70 -28.50 7.74
N ALA A 778 16.59 -27.95 8.59
CA ALA A 778 16.29 -26.73 9.33
C ALA A 778 16.77 -25.49 8.57
N SER A 779 15.86 -24.60 8.17
CA SER A 779 16.19 -23.35 7.50
C SER A 779 15.68 -22.11 8.24
N VAL A 780 16.41 -21.01 8.07
CA VAL A 780 15.98 -19.66 8.48
C VAL A 780 16.00 -18.78 7.23
N PHE A 781 14.89 -18.10 6.96
CA PHE A 781 14.71 -17.28 5.77
C PHE A 781 14.18 -15.89 6.11
N LEU A 782 14.42 -14.95 5.20
CA LEU A 782 14.17 -13.53 5.33
C LEU A 782 13.36 -13.03 4.14
N TRP A 783 12.57 -11.98 4.33
CA TRP A 783 11.89 -11.31 3.22
C TRP A 783 11.61 -9.83 3.49
N GLY A 784 11.12 -9.13 2.48
CA GLY A 784 10.99 -7.68 2.46
C GLY A 784 12.18 -7.00 1.83
N ARG A 785 12.31 -5.69 2.06
CA ARG A 785 13.27 -4.82 1.38
C ARG A 785 14.14 -4.07 2.37
N SER A 786 15.45 -4.06 2.17
CA SER A 786 16.38 -3.34 3.04
C SER A 786 16.30 -1.83 2.84
N THR A 787 16.78 -1.05 3.81
CA THR A 787 16.92 0.41 3.66
C THR A 787 17.88 0.79 2.51
N GLY A 788 18.86 -0.07 2.20
CA GLY A 788 19.75 0.07 1.05
C GLY A 788 19.09 -0.24 -0.29
N GLY A 789 17.88 -0.82 -0.28
CA GLY A 789 17.06 -1.07 -1.46
C GLY A 789 17.10 -2.51 -2.00
N ASP A 790 17.89 -3.39 -1.38
CA ASP A 790 17.98 -4.82 -1.71
C ASP A 790 16.66 -5.53 -1.41
N ASN A 791 16.26 -6.46 -2.27
CA ASN A 791 14.98 -7.15 -2.19
C ASN A 791 15.18 -8.63 -1.85
N TYR A 792 14.68 -9.03 -0.69
CA TYR A 792 14.69 -10.42 -0.19
C TYR A 792 13.37 -11.13 -0.42
N GLY A 793 12.48 -10.57 -1.26
CA GLY A 793 11.25 -11.20 -1.71
C GLY A 793 10.04 -10.96 -0.82
N THR A 794 9.03 -11.79 -1.03
CA THR A 794 7.75 -11.77 -0.30
C THR A 794 7.37 -13.20 0.08
N PHE A 795 6.97 -13.41 1.34
CA PHE A 795 6.48 -14.72 1.78
C PHE A 795 5.15 -15.09 1.10
N ASN A 796 5.09 -16.30 0.54
CA ASN A 796 3.90 -16.97 0.05
C ASN A 796 3.88 -18.41 0.59
N ALA A 797 2.87 -18.76 1.38
CA ALA A 797 2.79 -20.09 1.99
C ALA A 797 2.70 -21.24 0.97
N GLY A 798 2.27 -20.98 -0.27
CA GLY A 798 2.25 -21.96 -1.36
C GLY A 798 3.64 -22.39 -1.86
N THR A 799 4.64 -21.50 -1.78
CA THR A 799 6.01 -21.78 -2.24
C THR A 799 7.00 -21.95 -1.11
N ASP A 800 6.83 -21.21 -0.01
CA ASP A 800 7.87 -21.04 0.99
C ASP A 800 7.67 -21.98 2.21
N ASN A 801 6.44 -22.41 2.49
CA ASN A 801 6.21 -23.53 3.40
C ASN A 801 6.50 -24.85 2.67
N GLU A 802 7.58 -25.54 3.04
CA GLU A 802 8.05 -26.75 2.35
C GLU A 802 6.98 -27.86 2.29
N TRP A 803 6.15 -27.99 3.32
CA TRP A 803 5.10 -29.01 3.36
C TRP A 803 3.97 -28.72 2.36
N ILE A 804 3.53 -27.47 2.24
CA ILE A 804 2.51 -27.04 1.27
C ILE A 804 3.08 -27.15 -0.14
N ALA A 805 4.28 -26.65 -0.38
CA ALA A 805 4.98 -26.78 -1.66
C ALA A 805 5.12 -28.25 -2.10
N MET A 806 5.37 -29.16 -1.14
CA MET A 806 5.37 -30.60 -1.40
C MET A 806 3.97 -31.16 -1.73
N GLN A 807 2.88 -30.67 -1.13
CA GLN A 807 1.52 -31.12 -1.49
C GLN A 807 1.10 -30.64 -2.87
N LEU A 808 1.45 -29.41 -3.23
CA LEU A 808 1.14 -28.81 -4.54
C LEU A 808 2.07 -29.33 -5.65
N SER A 809 3.13 -30.06 -5.32
CA SER A 809 4.13 -30.53 -6.27
C SER A 809 3.53 -31.44 -7.35
N GLY A 810 3.49 -30.93 -8.59
CA GLY A 810 2.96 -31.66 -9.75
C GLY A 810 1.50 -31.34 -10.11
N PHE A 811 0.84 -30.48 -9.35
CA PHE A 811 -0.46 -29.89 -9.69
C PHE A 811 -0.28 -28.52 -10.34
N ASP A 812 -1.31 -28.04 -11.03
CA ASP A 812 -1.37 -26.64 -11.49
C ASP A 812 -1.77 -25.74 -10.31
N ALA A 813 -1.35 -24.47 -10.30
CA ALA A 813 -1.73 -23.53 -9.25
C ALA A 813 -3.25 -23.35 -9.17
N ALA A 814 -3.92 -23.35 -10.34
CA ALA A 814 -5.37 -23.20 -10.48
C ALA A 814 -6.19 -24.49 -10.23
N ASP A 815 -5.53 -25.63 -9.99
CA ASP A 815 -6.20 -26.89 -9.61
C ASP A 815 -6.59 -26.79 -8.12
N ILE A 816 -7.80 -26.32 -7.85
CA ILE A 816 -8.29 -26.08 -6.47
C ILE A 816 -8.47 -27.41 -5.77
N ASN A 817 -9.06 -28.39 -6.46
CA ASN A 817 -9.48 -29.66 -5.88
C ASN A 817 -8.38 -30.75 -5.85
N LEU A 818 -7.27 -30.52 -6.56
CA LEU A 818 -6.08 -31.37 -6.67
C LEU A 818 -6.39 -32.76 -7.26
N ASP A 819 -7.27 -32.85 -8.26
CA ASP A 819 -7.49 -34.08 -9.05
C ASP A 819 -6.52 -34.25 -10.24
N GLY A 820 -5.73 -33.20 -10.54
CA GLY A 820 -4.76 -33.17 -11.63
C GLY A 820 -5.29 -32.54 -12.93
N SER A 821 -6.42 -31.83 -12.89
CA SER A 821 -7.08 -31.28 -14.07
C SER A 821 -7.86 -29.98 -13.78
N VAL A 822 -7.24 -28.82 -14.01
CA VAL A 822 -7.93 -27.50 -13.97
C VAL A 822 -9.13 -27.51 -14.93
N SER A 823 -10.33 -27.60 -14.36
CA SER A 823 -11.53 -27.89 -15.15
C SER A 823 -12.84 -27.54 -14.43
N GLY A 824 -13.95 -27.58 -15.17
CA GLY A 824 -15.27 -27.36 -14.62
C GLY A 824 -16.10 -26.32 -15.36
N ASP A 825 -17.39 -26.29 -15.06
CA ASP A 825 -18.32 -25.23 -15.48
C ASP A 825 -19.21 -24.73 -14.33
N GLY A 826 -18.93 -25.17 -13.10
CA GLY A 826 -19.66 -24.81 -11.90
C GLY A 826 -20.93 -25.63 -11.68
N THR A 827 -21.27 -26.57 -12.57
CA THR A 827 -22.41 -27.48 -12.42
C THR A 827 -22.05 -28.87 -11.90
N GLY A 828 -20.75 -29.15 -11.73
CA GLY A 828 -20.20 -30.43 -11.30
C GLY A 828 -20.19 -30.66 -9.78
N SER A 829 -19.27 -31.53 -9.36
CA SER A 829 -18.93 -31.81 -7.97
C SER A 829 -17.62 -31.09 -7.68
N SER A 830 -17.51 -30.35 -6.58
CA SER A 830 -16.29 -29.63 -6.17
C SER A 830 -15.05 -30.54 -6.03
N SER A 831 -15.24 -31.86 -5.99
CA SER A 831 -14.18 -32.88 -6.03
C SER A 831 -13.63 -33.22 -7.44
N SER A 832 -14.09 -32.54 -8.49
CA SER A 832 -13.68 -32.75 -9.90
C SER A 832 -14.17 -31.62 -10.83
N ASP A 833 -14.33 -30.41 -10.28
CA ASP A 833 -14.84 -29.21 -10.94
C ASP A 833 -14.35 -28.03 -10.07
N ASP A 834 -13.26 -27.40 -10.47
CA ASP A 834 -12.61 -26.30 -9.73
C ASP A 834 -13.49 -25.07 -9.67
N VAL A 835 -14.32 -24.85 -10.69
CA VAL A 835 -15.32 -23.78 -10.69
C VAL A 835 -16.35 -24.03 -9.60
N SER A 836 -16.85 -25.26 -9.45
CA SER A 836 -17.71 -25.64 -8.31
C SER A 836 -16.99 -25.55 -6.96
N ALA A 837 -15.69 -25.87 -6.89
CA ALA A 837 -14.90 -25.76 -5.67
C ALA A 837 -14.74 -24.31 -5.20
N LEU A 838 -14.46 -23.39 -6.13
CA LEU A 838 -14.42 -21.95 -5.85
C LEU A 838 -15.79 -21.41 -5.43
N ILE A 839 -16.86 -21.76 -6.15
CA ILE A 839 -18.23 -21.30 -5.85
C ILE A 839 -18.68 -21.77 -4.46
N GLU A 840 -18.35 -23.00 -4.05
CA GLU A 840 -18.75 -23.57 -2.75
C GLU A 840 -18.18 -22.79 -1.55
N ASN A 841 -17.04 -22.12 -1.74
CA ASN A 841 -16.30 -21.41 -0.70
C ASN A 841 -16.17 -19.89 -0.96
N TRP A 842 -16.94 -19.35 -1.91
CA TRP A 842 -16.89 -17.94 -2.30
C TRP A 842 -17.09 -17.00 -1.10
N LEU A 843 -16.21 -16.00 -0.97
CA LEU A 843 -16.16 -15.03 0.14
C LEU A 843 -15.97 -15.67 1.53
N THR A 844 -15.41 -16.87 1.62
CA THR A 844 -14.92 -17.41 2.89
C THR A 844 -13.59 -16.74 3.29
N VAL A 845 -13.40 -16.53 4.60
CA VAL A 845 -12.16 -15.96 5.15
C VAL A 845 -11.66 -16.87 6.27
N ARG A 846 -10.39 -17.24 6.18
CA ARG A 846 -9.67 -18.10 7.12
C ARG A 846 -9.01 -17.26 8.20
N THR A 847 -9.45 -17.44 9.45
CA THR A 847 -8.83 -16.78 10.61
C THR A 847 -8.33 -17.77 11.67
N VAL A 848 -7.24 -17.40 12.37
CA VAL A 848 -6.70 -18.05 13.58
C VAL A 848 -6.36 -16.96 14.58
N ASP A 849 -6.83 -17.09 15.83
CA ASP A 849 -6.62 -16.09 16.89
C ASP A 849 -6.91 -14.64 16.45
N ASP A 850 -8.02 -14.47 15.71
CA ASP A 850 -8.49 -13.22 15.09
C ASP A 850 -7.57 -12.62 14.00
N VAL A 851 -6.56 -13.36 13.51
CA VAL A 851 -5.69 -13.00 12.37
C VAL A 851 -6.16 -13.71 11.10
N GLN A 852 -6.31 -12.99 9.98
CA GLN A 852 -6.52 -13.59 8.65
C GLN A 852 -5.21 -14.20 8.13
N ILE A 853 -5.24 -15.44 7.67
CA ILE A 853 -4.05 -16.21 7.29
C ILE A 853 -4.36 -17.13 6.12
N GLY A 854 -3.58 -17.04 5.05
CA GLY A 854 -3.49 -18.09 4.02
C GLY A 854 -2.75 -19.30 4.57
N ASP A 855 -3.40 -20.46 4.58
CA ASP A 855 -2.84 -21.73 5.03
C ASP A 855 -3.33 -22.89 4.16
N TRP A 856 -2.94 -24.12 4.48
CA TRP A 856 -3.39 -25.28 3.72
C TRP A 856 -4.93 -25.43 3.70
N VAL A 857 -5.64 -24.97 4.73
CA VAL A 857 -7.11 -25.06 4.81
C VAL A 857 -7.77 -24.03 3.89
N SER A 858 -7.28 -22.80 3.85
CA SER A 858 -7.78 -21.81 2.88
C SER A 858 -7.45 -22.24 1.44
N ARG A 859 -6.25 -22.76 1.18
CA ARG A 859 -5.88 -23.25 -0.17
C ARG A 859 -6.78 -24.39 -0.66
N GLN A 860 -7.26 -25.25 0.24
CA GLN A 860 -8.25 -26.28 -0.09
C GLN A 860 -9.67 -25.73 -0.29
N ALA A 861 -9.96 -24.53 0.21
CA ALA A 861 -11.20 -23.81 -0.04
C ALA A 861 -11.17 -23.02 -1.37
N GLY A 862 -10.00 -22.74 -1.92
CA GLY A 862 -9.84 -21.98 -3.17
C GLY A 862 -9.12 -20.65 -3.03
N ASP A 863 -8.49 -20.38 -1.88
CA ASP A 863 -7.49 -19.31 -1.70
C ASP A 863 -6.22 -19.71 -2.48
N LEU A 864 -6.11 -19.21 -3.70
CA LEU A 864 -5.02 -19.52 -4.63
C LEU A 864 -3.84 -18.57 -4.47
N ASN A 865 -4.06 -17.37 -3.92
CA ASN A 865 -3.01 -16.37 -3.69
C ASN A 865 -2.33 -16.49 -2.31
N PHE A 866 -2.91 -17.25 -1.37
CA PHE A 866 -2.53 -17.42 0.04
C PHE A 866 -2.68 -16.16 0.91
N ASP A 867 -3.68 -15.32 0.65
CA ASP A 867 -4.01 -14.15 1.49
C ASP A 867 -5.00 -14.47 2.63
N GLY A 868 -5.61 -15.65 2.63
CA GLY A 868 -6.57 -16.11 3.63
C GLY A 868 -8.04 -15.81 3.31
N ALA A 869 -8.36 -15.24 2.15
CA ALA A 869 -9.72 -15.13 1.63
C ALA A 869 -9.91 -16.01 0.39
N VAL A 870 -11.17 -16.20 -0.03
CA VAL A 870 -11.54 -16.76 -1.34
C VAL A 870 -12.32 -15.68 -2.08
N ASP A 871 -11.64 -14.91 -2.94
CA ASP A 871 -12.21 -13.70 -3.55
C ASP A 871 -11.89 -13.53 -5.05
N LEU A 872 -12.11 -12.33 -5.58
CA LEU A 872 -11.91 -12.02 -7.01
C LEU A 872 -10.48 -12.30 -7.49
N ASN A 873 -9.48 -12.16 -6.62
CA ASN A 873 -8.08 -12.44 -6.95
C ASN A 873 -7.90 -13.94 -7.30
N ASP A 874 -8.49 -14.83 -6.51
CA ASP A 874 -8.46 -16.28 -6.75
C ASP A 874 -9.28 -16.67 -7.97
N ALA A 875 -10.43 -16.03 -8.16
CA ALA A 875 -11.25 -16.22 -9.35
C ALA A 875 -10.50 -15.86 -10.65
N PHE A 876 -9.63 -14.84 -10.61
CA PHE A 876 -8.73 -14.51 -11.72
C PHE A 876 -7.61 -15.55 -11.91
N LEU A 877 -7.01 -16.06 -10.83
CA LEU A 877 -6.01 -17.14 -10.92
C LEU A 877 -6.61 -18.43 -11.51
N LEU A 878 -7.83 -18.81 -11.09
CA LEU A 878 -8.56 -19.93 -11.66
C LEU A 878 -8.91 -19.70 -13.14
N ARG A 879 -9.39 -18.50 -13.50
CA ARG A 879 -9.68 -18.11 -14.89
C ARG A 879 -8.46 -18.34 -15.80
N ASP A 880 -7.28 -17.94 -15.34
CA ASP A 880 -6.06 -18.03 -16.15
C ASP A 880 -5.60 -19.48 -16.35
N GLY A 881 -5.74 -20.33 -15.34
CA GLY A 881 -5.51 -21.78 -15.46
C GLY A 881 -6.51 -22.49 -16.37
N LEU A 882 -7.80 -22.13 -16.32
CA LEU A 882 -8.83 -22.64 -17.23
C LEU A 882 -8.54 -22.25 -18.69
N ALA A 883 -8.15 -21.00 -18.92
CA ALA A 883 -7.77 -20.50 -20.24
C ALA A 883 -6.49 -21.18 -20.77
N ALA A 884 -5.48 -21.38 -19.91
CA ALA A 884 -4.26 -22.13 -20.24
C ALA A 884 -4.55 -23.60 -20.60
N SER A 885 -5.56 -24.19 -19.95
CA SER A 885 -6.06 -25.55 -20.23
C SER A 885 -6.93 -25.64 -21.49
N GLY A 886 -7.17 -24.52 -22.19
CA GLY A 886 -7.97 -24.46 -23.41
C GLY A 886 -9.47 -24.58 -23.18
N LEU A 887 -9.92 -24.37 -21.95
CA LEU A 887 -11.33 -24.23 -21.59
C LEU A 887 -11.77 -22.77 -21.77
N GLY A 888 -13.09 -22.53 -21.72
CA GLY A 888 -13.64 -21.18 -21.74
C GLY A 888 -13.33 -20.41 -20.45
N ALA A 889 -13.55 -19.10 -20.46
CA ALA A 889 -13.40 -18.29 -19.26
C ALA A 889 -14.39 -18.70 -18.16
N LEU A 890 -13.98 -18.52 -16.90
CA LEU A 890 -14.82 -18.66 -15.71
C LEU A 890 -16.10 -17.81 -15.86
N ASN A 891 -17.26 -18.37 -15.55
CA ASN A 891 -18.52 -17.63 -15.54
C ASN A 891 -18.76 -17.02 -14.15
N PHE A 892 -18.28 -15.80 -13.93
CA PHE A 892 -18.40 -15.11 -12.65
C PHE A 892 -19.86 -14.82 -12.25
N GLY A 893 -20.82 -14.85 -13.18
CA GLY A 893 -22.26 -14.79 -12.86
C GLY A 893 -22.77 -15.96 -12.00
N LEU A 894 -21.98 -17.04 -11.87
CA LEU A 894 -22.25 -18.13 -10.92
C LEU A 894 -21.93 -17.75 -9.47
N LEU A 895 -21.00 -16.81 -9.25
CA LEU A 895 -20.56 -16.35 -7.92
C LEU A 895 -21.65 -15.49 -7.25
N GLN A 896 -22.41 -14.71 -8.04
CA GLN A 896 -23.59 -13.96 -7.56
C GLN A 896 -24.75 -14.84 -7.06
N ALA A 897 -24.75 -16.14 -7.38
CA ALA A 897 -25.85 -17.04 -6.98
C ALA A 897 -25.73 -17.54 -5.53
N VAL A 898 -24.60 -17.26 -4.85
CA VAL A 898 -24.33 -17.65 -3.47
C VAL A 898 -24.93 -16.61 -2.52
N PRO A 899 -25.99 -16.94 -1.74
CA PRO A 899 -26.53 -15.99 -0.77
C PRO A 899 -25.54 -15.81 0.37
N GLU A 900 -25.22 -14.56 0.72
CA GLU A 900 -24.36 -14.26 1.87
C GLU A 900 -24.74 -15.07 3.13
N PRO A 901 -23.77 -15.45 3.99
CA PRO A 901 -24.05 -16.14 5.25
C PRO A 901 -25.10 -15.42 6.12
N ALA A 902 -25.12 -14.09 6.06
CA ALA A 902 -26.13 -13.26 6.71
C ALA A 902 -27.54 -13.50 6.15
N ALA A 903 -27.71 -13.56 4.83
CA ALA A 903 -28.99 -13.79 4.16
C ALA A 903 -29.55 -15.20 4.45
N ALA A 904 -28.70 -16.23 4.42
CA ALA A 904 -29.08 -17.60 4.81
C ALA A 904 -29.53 -17.66 6.29
N THR A 905 -28.81 -16.97 7.17
CA THR A 905 -29.15 -16.87 8.60
C THR A 905 -30.47 -16.11 8.82
N LEU A 906 -30.69 -15.02 8.08
CA LEU A 906 -31.94 -14.26 8.12
C LEU A 906 -33.14 -15.09 7.62
N ALA A 907 -32.96 -15.88 6.56
CA ALA A 907 -33.96 -16.80 6.04
C ALA A 907 -34.29 -17.94 7.03
N ALA A 908 -33.28 -18.49 7.71
CA ALA A 908 -33.47 -19.46 8.78
C ALA A 908 -34.23 -18.87 9.98
N ILE A 909 -33.88 -17.66 10.42
CA ILE A 909 -34.61 -16.91 11.46
C ILE A 909 -36.05 -16.64 11.02
N ALA A 910 -36.28 -16.20 9.78
CA ALA A 910 -37.62 -15.97 9.23
C ALA A 910 -38.46 -17.25 9.17
N MET A 911 -37.88 -18.40 8.80
CA MET A 911 -38.55 -19.70 8.86
C MET A 911 -38.89 -20.14 10.28
N LEU A 912 -37.97 -19.97 11.24
CA LEU A 912 -38.21 -20.27 12.65
C LEU A 912 -39.32 -19.37 13.24
N LEU A 913 -39.31 -18.08 12.90
CA LEU A 913 -40.38 -17.14 13.27
C LEU A 913 -41.72 -17.53 12.64
N GLY A 914 -41.76 -17.89 11.34
CA GLY A 914 -42.96 -18.37 10.65
C GLY A 914 -43.55 -19.65 11.27
N LEU A 915 -42.70 -20.59 11.67
CA LEU A 915 -43.10 -21.81 12.40
C LEU A 915 -43.64 -21.48 13.80
N SER A 916 -43.06 -20.48 14.49
CA SER A 916 -43.54 -20.01 15.79
C SER A 916 -44.92 -19.35 15.71
N VAL A 917 -45.21 -18.63 14.63
CA VAL A 917 -46.52 -18.00 14.37
C VAL A 917 -47.58 -19.05 14.05
N ARG A 918 -47.27 -20.08 13.25
CA ARG A 918 -48.21 -21.19 12.98
C ARG A 918 -48.60 -21.98 14.23
N ARG A 919 -47.73 -22.10 15.23
CA ARG A 919 -48.05 -22.72 16.54
C ARG A 919 -48.98 -21.91 17.45
N LYS A 920 -49.36 -20.68 17.08
CA LYS A 920 -50.37 -19.87 17.79
C LYS A 920 -51.76 -19.86 17.13
N GLN A 921 -51.99 -20.67 16.08
CA GLN A 921 -53.27 -20.78 15.39
C GLN A 921 -53.81 -22.23 15.27
N GLN A 922 -53.45 -23.11 16.22
CA GLN A 922 -54.12 -24.40 16.46
C GLN A 922 -54.49 -24.54 17.93
#